data_AF-A0A8B8I913-F1
#
_entry.id   AF-A0A8B8I913-F1
#
_cell.length_a   1.000
_cell.length_b   1.000
_cell.length_c   1.000
_cell.angle_alpha   90.00
_cell.angle_beta   90.00
_cell.angle_gamma   90.00
#
_symmetry.space_group_name_H-M   'P 1'
#
loop_
_entity.id
_entity.type
_entity.pdbx_description
1 polymer ?
#
loop_
_entity_poly.entity_id
_entity_poly.type
_entity_poly.pdbx_seq_one_letter_code
_entity_poly.pdbx_strand_id
1 'polypeptide(L)'
;MKKSLFEKLEICSLCLVRIYCPPLYFIIFSEYQETRILKVLLGFIAGFCLGQLYFNLFLKDIPFLNDAGFILGLVISIILGVSIAVSVQVRCISLLLLPMYCGKAGRGILKAIVLTYVVAGPITNMGLNAKEVVRVFACTTQLSYNLSKHIYGQSYHPLNKALLDFTNEIVQIKENIRSIRDVISPIDYEIEGLVGLQQMKSENDFTDTLFDIVHDTDEVAKIFQFVYSVKLDKLNQSTEEMNPYMKLYIEKMELRCDNQLSHTITMCMDIFSSAYESCSRNVPSYAVIICWPLMLPHICDVKRLIRNDICNFKNQIDSGLGEGYTYLKLAKRELTTNLDTIKLQHKIHYERKLYDIQDAKETGERVLHAFAEKYTIMKFVNISVYIFLALLFLRIPIASANYHDLYLTSIDYDNVYITDYFKRIDEKRWKKNKVYVLPLKKMERNRYIDVHSTSYLPSERNKLLTQILKVMLEAVTATTFVMLDRLFYEALDVVRQHALEESATLNMQDIAIQVEGKGPLSSMLRKILREFNINKRNKMVSNDACVPRPRAMPSMYYIKIYGGYLWILLLLYINPFTLRLRRLICSYFYCTREKERVLHLYNDILKKRLRMQKTLRKKAVQAVRAHYLSGENLLSMRMRYPQLLGWLGKLSVARMKCLICEETEPKYATSIEVWHSCVSTRCPFVYCNECWVEVGSQCLACDPALAELSDVDSLSDNNPPRY
;
A
#
# COMPACT_ATOMS: atom_id res chain seq x y z
N MET A 1 41.67 47.96 40.98
CA MET A 1 42.86 47.46 40.28
C MET A 1 42.73 45.95 40.03
N LYS A 2 42.00 45.58 38.98
CA LYS A 2 41.96 44.21 38.41
C LYS A 2 41.61 44.46 36.93
N LYS A 3 42.63 44.63 36.10
CA LYS A 3 42.46 44.68 34.64
C LYS A 3 41.75 43.40 34.23
N SER A 4 40.58 43.53 33.60
CA SER A 4 39.76 42.38 33.28
C SER A 4 40.51 41.48 32.31
N LEU A 5 40.34 40.17 32.48
CA LEU A 5 40.85 39.12 31.58
C LEU A 5 40.47 39.38 30.10
N PHE A 6 39.49 40.24 29.84
CA PHE A 6 39.00 40.59 28.50
C PHE A 6 39.79 41.69 27.79
N GLU A 7 40.47 42.58 28.53
CA GLU A 7 41.48 43.48 27.92
C GLU A 7 42.65 42.64 27.35
N LYS A 8 42.85 41.41 27.88
CA LYS A 8 43.77 40.40 27.33
C LYS A 8 43.15 39.47 26.27
N LEU A 9 41.82 39.40 26.14
CA LEU A 9 41.16 38.58 25.09
C LEU A 9 40.82 39.36 23.81
N GLU A 10 40.63 40.68 23.88
CA GLU A 10 40.67 41.54 22.69
C GLU A 10 42.07 41.55 22.08
N ILE A 11 43.09 41.45 22.95
CA ILE A 11 44.44 41.10 22.54
C ILE A 11 44.48 39.69 21.94
N CYS A 12 43.65 38.71 22.33
CA CYS A 12 43.80 37.33 21.86
C CYS A 12 43.18 37.02 20.47
N SER A 13 42.03 37.59 20.08
CA SER A 13 41.48 37.38 18.72
C SER A 13 42.15 38.27 17.66
N LEU A 14 42.54 39.51 18.04
CA LEU A 14 43.39 40.36 17.21
C LEU A 14 44.87 39.94 17.25
N CYS A 15 45.39 39.38 18.35
CA CYS A 15 46.71 38.72 18.33
C CYS A 15 46.68 37.42 17.58
N LEU A 16 45.60 36.64 17.55
CA LEU A 16 45.54 35.44 16.71
C LEU A 16 45.71 35.79 15.23
N VAL A 17 45.08 36.87 14.74
CA VAL A 17 45.32 37.38 13.37
C VAL A 17 46.72 38.00 13.22
N ARG A 18 47.23 38.70 14.24
CA ARG A 18 48.60 39.25 14.25
C ARG A 18 49.70 38.18 14.31
N ILE A 19 49.43 37.02 14.92
CA ILE A 19 50.36 35.90 15.15
C ILE A 19 50.30 34.93 13.97
N TYR A 20 49.10 34.58 13.46
CA TYR A 20 48.95 33.66 12.34
C TYR A 20 49.05 34.34 10.97
N CYS A 21 48.76 35.65 10.84
CA CYS A 21 48.82 36.37 9.56
C CYS A 21 49.17 37.87 9.73
N PRO A 22 50.43 38.22 10.07
CA PRO A 22 50.90 39.60 10.24
C PRO A 22 50.52 40.60 9.12
N PRO A 23 50.58 40.23 7.81
CA PRO A 23 50.24 41.18 6.74
C PRO A 23 48.75 41.52 6.71
N LEU A 24 47.87 40.60 7.08
CA LEU A 24 46.42 40.80 7.05
C LEU A 24 45.97 41.80 8.14
N TYR A 25 46.61 41.73 9.32
CA TYR A 25 46.42 42.69 10.40
C TYR A 25 46.90 44.10 10.01
N PHE A 26 48.07 44.20 9.37
CA PHE A 26 48.64 45.47 8.92
C PHE A 26 47.77 46.14 7.85
N ILE A 27 47.18 45.36 6.94
CA ILE A 27 46.30 45.87 5.87
C ILE A 27 44.94 46.31 6.41
N ILE A 28 44.39 45.64 7.43
CA ILE A 28 43.09 46.01 8.02
C ILE A 28 43.23 47.22 8.96
N PHE A 29 44.36 47.42 9.64
CA PHE A 29 44.51 48.49 10.64
C PHE A 29 45.49 49.63 10.26
N SER A 30 46.15 49.57 9.09
CA SER A 30 46.97 50.67 8.55
C SER A 30 46.11 51.89 8.16
N GLU A 31 46.64 53.10 8.39
CA GLU A 31 46.06 54.36 7.92
C GLU A 31 45.75 54.32 6.42
N TYR A 32 44.66 54.98 6.02
CA TYR A 32 44.06 54.88 4.68
C TYR A 32 45.02 55.27 3.54
N GLN A 33 46.03 56.10 3.81
CA GLN A 33 46.94 56.65 2.80
C GLN A 33 48.13 55.73 2.42
N GLU A 34 48.66 54.91 3.33
CA GLU A 34 49.90 54.14 3.06
C GLU A 34 49.66 52.82 2.30
N THR A 35 48.43 52.27 2.34
CA THR A 35 48.12 50.92 1.81
C THR A 35 46.99 50.89 0.77
N ARG A 36 46.72 52.02 0.11
CA ARG A 36 45.55 52.19 -0.79
C ARG A 36 45.52 51.17 -1.94
N ILE A 37 46.63 50.98 -2.65
CA ILE A 37 46.71 50.06 -3.81
C ILE A 37 46.46 48.62 -3.37
N LEU A 38 47.09 48.21 -2.27
CA LEU A 38 46.97 46.86 -1.72
C LEU A 38 45.54 46.55 -1.25
N LYS A 39 44.86 47.52 -0.61
CA LYS A 39 43.46 47.41 -0.19
C LYS A 39 42.50 47.31 -1.39
N VAL A 40 42.79 48.02 -2.48
CA VAL A 40 42.00 47.95 -3.73
C VAL A 40 42.19 46.58 -4.41
N LEU A 41 43.43 46.09 -4.52
CA LEU A 41 43.74 44.77 -5.09
C LEU A 41 43.10 43.64 -4.27
N LEU A 42 43.26 43.65 -2.95
CA LEU A 42 42.64 42.65 -2.07
C LEU A 42 41.11 42.74 -2.08
N GLY A 43 40.56 43.95 -2.16
CA GLY A 43 39.11 44.16 -2.33
C GLY A 43 38.60 43.56 -3.64
N PHE A 44 39.33 43.75 -4.75
CA PHE A 44 38.98 43.15 -6.03
C PHE A 44 39.01 41.62 -5.97
N ILE A 45 40.09 41.04 -5.43
CA ILE A 45 40.23 39.59 -5.28
C ILE A 45 39.10 39.03 -4.41
N ALA A 46 38.83 39.66 -3.27
CA ALA A 46 37.75 39.24 -2.37
C ALA A 46 36.38 39.28 -3.06
N GLY A 47 36.09 40.36 -3.82
CA GLY A 47 34.85 40.48 -4.56
C GLY A 47 34.70 39.48 -5.71
N PHE A 48 35.80 39.24 -6.44
CA PHE A 48 35.84 38.22 -7.48
C PHE A 48 35.61 36.82 -6.91
N CYS A 49 36.27 36.48 -5.79
CA CYS A 49 36.05 35.21 -5.08
C CYS A 49 34.60 35.07 -4.58
N LEU A 50 33.99 36.15 -4.06
CA LEU A 50 32.59 36.14 -3.65
C LEU A 50 31.63 35.88 -4.83
N GLY A 51 31.88 36.49 -5.98
CA GLY A 51 31.12 36.23 -7.20
C GLY A 51 31.27 34.79 -7.69
N GLN A 52 32.50 34.26 -7.69
CA GLN A 52 32.76 32.88 -8.10
C GLN A 52 32.12 31.88 -7.14
N LEU A 53 32.10 32.19 -5.84
CA LEU A 53 31.42 31.39 -4.83
C LEU A 53 29.91 31.38 -5.06
N TYR A 54 29.30 32.53 -5.39
CA TYR A 54 27.88 32.59 -5.76
C TYR A 54 27.56 31.75 -7.01
N PHE A 55 28.40 31.84 -8.04
CA PHE A 55 28.24 31.05 -9.26
C PHE A 55 28.29 29.55 -8.99
N ASN A 56 29.35 29.09 -8.32
CA ASN A 56 29.58 27.67 -8.06
C ASN A 56 28.53 27.04 -7.14
N LEU A 57 27.98 27.81 -6.18
CA LEU A 57 27.01 27.28 -5.22
C LEU A 57 25.56 27.30 -5.72
N PHE A 58 25.18 28.26 -6.57
CA PHE A 58 23.77 28.48 -6.90
C PHE A 58 23.46 28.54 -8.40
N LEU A 59 24.35 29.10 -9.22
CA LEU A 59 24.08 29.28 -10.65
C LEU A 59 24.52 28.08 -11.50
N LYS A 60 25.54 27.33 -11.06
CA LYS A 60 26.11 26.21 -11.82
C LYS A 60 25.10 25.09 -12.13
N ASP A 61 24.20 24.80 -11.18
CA ASP A 61 23.22 23.71 -11.32
C ASP A 61 21.98 24.14 -12.12
N ILE A 62 21.87 25.41 -12.51
CA ILE A 62 20.78 25.92 -13.36
C ILE A 62 21.14 25.64 -14.83
N PRO A 63 20.27 24.98 -15.60
CA PRO A 63 20.54 24.63 -17.00
C PRO A 63 20.44 25.88 -17.89
N PHE A 64 21.54 26.63 -18.01
CA PHE A 64 21.69 27.71 -18.99
C PHE A 64 22.01 27.14 -20.38
N LEU A 65 21.58 27.83 -21.43
CA LEU A 65 21.90 27.46 -22.81
C LEU A 65 23.37 27.82 -23.10
N ASN A 66 24.16 26.86 -23.61
CA ASN A 66 25.58 27.03 -23.96
C ASN A 66 26.43 27.58 -22.80
N ASP A 67 27.48 28.35 -23.12
CA ASP A 67 28.39 28.95 -22.13
C ASP A 67 27.82 30.20 -21.43
N ALA A 68 26.54 30.53 -21.63
CA ALA A 68 25.91 31.74 -21.08
C ALA A 68 25.98 31.80 -19.55
N GLY A 69 25.84 30.65 -18.87
CA GLY A 69 25.95 30.58 -17.41
C GLY A 69 27.34 30.97 -16.91
N PHE A 70 28.39 30.46 -17.58
CA PHE A 70 29.78 30.78 -17.24
C PHE A 70 30.11 32.25 -17.48
N ILE A 71 29.66 32.82 -18.62
CA ILE A 71 29.83 34.24 -18.94
C ILE A 71 29.13 35.11 -17.89
N LEU A 72 27.89 34.78 -17.52
CA LEU A 72 27.15 35.48 -16.47
C LEU A 72 27.89 35.44 -15.13
N GLY A 73 28.42 34.28 -14.74
CA GLY A 73 29.21 34.11 -13.53
C GLY A 73 30.48 34.99 -13.51
N LEU A 74 31.20 35.06 -14.63
CA LEU A 74 32.37 35.93 -14.77
C LEU A 74 32.00 37.41 -14.70
N VAL A 75 30.94 37.83 -15.39
CA VAL A 75 30.47 39.23 -15.37
C VAL A 75 30.10 39.65 -13.96
N ILE A 76 29.31 38.82 -13.23
CA ILE A 76 28.95 39.08 -11.83
C ILE A 76 30.22 39.20 -10.96
N SER A 77 31.19 38.31 -11.15
CA SER A 77 32.43 38.29 -10.36
C SER A 77 33.29 39.53 -10.59
N ILE A 78 33.42 39.98 -11.84
CA ILE A 78 34.14 41.21 -12.19
C ILE A 78 33.43 42.43 -11.60
N ILE A 79 32.10 42.54 -11.76
CA ILE A 79 31.32 43.65 -11.21
C ILE A 79 31.45 43.73 -9.69
N LEU A 80 31.34 42.59 -8.98
CA LEU A 80 31.52 42.54 -7.53
C LEU A 80 32.95 42.91 -7.11
N GLY A 81 33.96 42.40 -7.83
CA GLY A 81 35.37 42.76 -7.64
C GLY A 81 35.59 44.26 -7.74
N VAL A 82 35.16 44.89 -8.83
CA VAL A 82 35.30 46.34 -9.04
C VAL A 82 34.51 47.13 -7.98
N SER A 83 33.28 46.71 -7.67
CA SER A 83 32.42 47.41 -6.72
C SER A 83 33.00 47.44 -5.30
N ILE A 84 33.55 46.31 -4.83
CA ILE A 84 34.25 46.22 -3.54
C ILE A 84 35.59 46.97 -3.60
N ALA A 85 36.28 46.96 -4.73
CA ALA A 85 37.52 47.69 -4.91
C ALA A 85 37.33 49.22 -4.85
N VAL A 86 36.19 49.75 -5.28
CA VAL A 86 35.96 51.22 -5.35
C VAL A 86 35.15 51.76 -4.17
N SER A 87 34.06 51.10 -3.77
CA SER A 87 33.07 51.66 -2.85
C SER A 87 33.23 51.18 -1.41
N VAL A 88 33.42 52.11 -0.47
CA VAL A 88 33.45 51.81 0.98
C VAL A 88 32.12 51.23 1.47
N GLN A 89 31.00 51.71 0.93
CA GLN A 89 29.67 51.18 1.24
C GLN A 89 29.57 49.70 0.84
N VAL A 90 30.00 49.35 -0.38
CA VAL A 90 29.94 47.96 -0.86
C VAL A 90 30.90 47.07 -0.07
N ARG A 91 32.08 47.55 0.33
CA ARG A 91 32.99 46.82 1.23
C ARG A 91 32.32 46.50 2.57
N CYS A 92 31.67 47.49 3.18
CA CYS A 92 30.95 47.32 4.44
C CYS A 92 29.81 46.29 4.29
N ILE A 93 28.96 46.45 3.27
CA ILE A 93 27.85 45.52 2.98
C ILE A 93 28.36 44.09 2.73
N SER A 94 29.50 43.95 2.05
CA SER A 94 30.11 42.65 1.75
C SER A 94 30.59 41.95 3.02
N LEU A 95 31.22 42.68 3.95
CA LEU A 95 31.59 42.13 5.27
C LEU A 95 30.37 41.83 6.14
N LEU A 96 29.28 42.60 6.00
CA LEU A 96 28.01 42.33 6.67
C LEU A 96 27.32 41.05 6.17
N LEU A 97 27.68 40.49 5.01
CA LEU A 97 27.14 39.21 4.56
C LEU A 97 27.38 38.09 5.57
N LEU A 98 28.55 38.07 6.22
CA LEU A 98 28.92 37.04 7.20
C LEU A 98 28.00 37.02 8.43
N PRO A 99 27.77 38.12 9.17
CA PRO A 99 26.83 38.12 10.28
C PRO A 99 25.37 37.95 9.82
N MET A 100 25.01 38.41 8.61
CA MET A 100 23.65 38.24 8.08
C MET A 100 23.34 36.82 7.63
N TYR A 101 24.34 36.07 7.14
CA TYR A 101 24.24 34.64 6.88
C TYR A 101 23.89 33.86 8.16
N CYS A 102 24.55 34.20 9.27
CA CYS A 102 24.24 33.58 10.56
C CYS A 102 22.85 34.00 11.11
N GLY A 103 22.27 35.07 10.57
CA GLY A 103 20.99 35.64 10.95
C GLY A 103 19.77 34.90 10.40
N LYS A 104 18.60 35.55 10.48
CA LYS A 104 17.32 34.97 10.04
C LYS A 104 17.30 34.65 8.55
N ALA A 105 17.94 35.48 7.72
CA ALA A 105 17.97 35.31 6.26
C ALA A 105 18.73 34.05 5.85
N GLY A 106 19.98 33.88 6.30
CA GLY A 106 20.78 32.70 5.95
C GLY A 106 20.26 31.41 6.57
N ARG A 107 19.74 31.44 7.81
CA ARG A 107 19.05 30.27 8.38
C ARG A 107 17.80 29.87 7.57
N GLY A 108 17.07 30.84 7.02
CA GLY A 108 15.93 30.57 6.13
C GLY A 108 16.35 29.86 4.84
N ILE A 109 17.44 30.31 4.22
CA ILE A 109 18.02 29.66 3.03
C ILE A 109 18.49 28.24 3.36
N LEU A 110 19.20 28.07 4.48
CA LEU A 110 19.72 26.77 4.90
C LEU A 110 18.58 25.76 5.17
N LYS A 111 17.47 26.21 5.76
CA LYS A 111 16.25 25.40 5.89
C LYS A 111 15.68 24.98 4.54
N ALA A 112 15.66 25.89 3.56
CA ALA A 112 15.22 25.57 2.20
C ALA A 112 16.14 24.53 1.54
N ILE A 113 17.47 24.66 1.71
CA ILE A 113 18.45 23.67 1.21
C ILE A 113 18.20 22.29 1.83
N VAL A 114 18.01 22.23 3.15
CA VAL A 114 17.73 20.96 3.84
C VAL A 114 16.42 20.35 3.34
N LEU A 115 15.37 21.16 3.15
CA LEU A 115 14.11 20.71 2.56
C LEU A 115 14.32 20.17 1.14
N THR A 116 15.12 20.84 0.30
CA THR A 116 15.49 20.36 -1.03
C THR A 116 16.17 18.99 -0.96
N TYR A 117 17.08 18.76 0.00
CA TYR A 117 17.69 17.45 0.17
C TYR A 117 16.71 16.37 0.67
N VAL A 118 15.71 16.73 1.48
CA VAL A 118 14.62 15.81 1.86
C VAL A 118 13.77 15.44 0.63
N VAL A 119 13.48 16.41 -0.26
CA VAL A 119 12.71 16.14 -1.48
C VAL A 119 13.51 15.31 -2.48
N ALA A 120 14.74 15.72 -2.78
CA ALA A 120 15.62 15.05 -3.74
C ALA A 120 16.17 13.70 -3.24
N GLY A 121 16.26 13.51 -1.93
CA GLY A 121 16.69 12.27 -1.28
C GLY A 121 15.51 11.33 -1.02
N PRO A 122 15.03 11.23 0.23
CA PRO A 122 14.08 10.19 0.64
C PRO A 122 12.76 10.25 -0.14
N ILE A 123 12.20 11.43 -0.41
CA ILE A 123 10.89 11.53 -1.11
C ILE A 123 10.99 11.01 -2.55
N THR A 124 12.03 11.41 -3.27
CA THR A 124 12.24 10.91 -4.64
C THR A 124 12.59 9.42 -4.64
N ASN A 125 13.39 8.95 -3.68
CA ASN A 125 13.74 7.54 -3.56
C ASN A 125 12.52 6.65 -3.24
N MET A 126 11.64 7.10 -2.34
CA MET A 126 10.34 6.46 -2.09
C MET A 126 9.50 6.37 -3.36
N GLY A 127 9.43 7.43 -4.17
CA GLY A 127 8.72 7.41 -5.45
C GLY A 127 9.29 6.37 -6.42
N LEU A 128 10.61 6.20 -6.47
CA LEU A 128 11.27 5.18 -7.28
C LEU A 128 11.03 3.77 -6.77
N ASN A 129 11.03 3.56 -5.45
CA ASN A 129 10.69 2.29 -4.83
C ASN A 129 9.20 1.95 -5.03
N ALA A 130 8.29 2.92 -4.95
CA ALA A 130 6.88 2.74 -5.26
C ALA A 130 6.66 2.34 -6.73
N LYS A 131 7.45 2.89 -7.67
CA LYS A 131 7.45 2.45 -9.07
C LYS A 131 7.85 0.97 -9.20
N GLU A 132 8.83 0.51 -8.44
CA GLU A 132 9.21 -0.91 -8.40
C GLU A 132 8.09 -1.79 -7.82
N VAL A 133 7.39 -1.34 -6.76
CA VAL A 133 6.22 -2.06 -6.22
C VAL A 133 5.17 -2.29 -7.31
N VAL A 134 4.80 -1.24 -8.04
CA VAL A 134 3.80 -1.34 -9.13
C VAL A 134 4.27 -2.28 -10.23
N ARG A 135 5.55 -2.19 -10.64
CA ARG A 135 6.14 -3.08 -11.65
C ARG A 135 6.07 -4.54 -11.20
N VAL A 136 6.47 -4.84 -9.97
CA VAL A 136 6.46 -6.20 -9.42
C VAL A 136 5.04 -6.73 -9.30
N PHE A 137 4.10 -5.92 -8.83
CA PHE A 137 2.69 -6.32 -8.73
C PHE A 137 2.09 -6.67 -10.11
N ALA A 138 2.31 -5.81 -11.11
CA ALA A 138 1.85 -6.07 -12.48
C ALA A 138 2.50 -7.33 -13.09
N CYS A 139 3.82 -7.50 -12.90
CA CYS A 139 4.57 -8.66 -13.39
C CYS A 139 4.09 -9.96 -12.72
N THR A 140 3.95 -9.96 -11.39
CA THR A 140 3.53 -11.14 -10.60
C THR A 140 2.11 -11.56 -10.94
N THR A 141 1.21 -10.59 -11.15
CA THR A 141 -0.17 -10.86 -11.57
C THR A 141 -0.21 -11.48 -12.97
N GLN A 142 0.59 -10.95 -13.90
CA GLN A 142 0.71 -11.51 -15.25
C GLN A 142 1.31 -12.93 -15.23
N LEU A 143 2.34 -13.16 -14.41
CA LEU A 143 2.97 -14.46 -14.26
C LEU A 143 1.99 -15.47 -13.67
N SER A 144 1.28 -15.10 -12.60
CA SER A 144 0.27 -15.92 -11.94
C SER A 144 -0.86 -16.29 -12.91
N TYR A 145 -1.29 -15.37 -13.77
CA TYR A 145 -2.26 -15.66 -14.82
C TYR A 145 -1.73 -16.63 -15.88
N ASN A 146 -0.53 -16.38 -16.41
CA ASN A 146 0.06 -17.24 -17.43
C ASN A 146 0.26 -18.66 -16.88
N LEU A 147 0.70 -18.78 -15.62
CA LEU A 147 0.84 -20.04 -14.92
C LEU A 147 -0.53 -20.71 -14.73
N SER A 148 -1.53 -19.99 -14.23
CA SER A 148 -2.89 -20.50 -14.04
C SER A 148 -3.51 -20.96 -15.35
N LYS A 149 -3.33 -20.20 -16.44
CA LYS A 149 -3.77 -20.57 -17.78
C LYS A 149 -3.07 -21.84 -18.27
N HIS A 150 -1.78 -21.98 -17.99
CA HIS A 150 -1.02 -23.19 -18.34
C HIS A 150 -1.49 -24.40 -17.53
N ILE A 151 -1.67 -24.27 -16.21
CA ILE A 151 -2.21 -25.32 -15.34
C ILE A 151 -3.62 -25.70 -15.75
N TYR A 152 -4.49 -24.72 -16.02
CA TYR A 152 -5.85 -24.95 -16.49
C TYR A 152 -5.86 -25.69 -17.83
N GLY A 153 -5.08 -25.23 -18.79
CA GLY A 153 -4.94 -25.89 -20.10
C GLY A 153 -4.40 -27.31 -19.97
N GLN A 154 -3.38 -27.54 -19.14
CA GLN A 154 -2.80 -28.87 -18.94
C GLN A 154 -3.67 -29.81 -18.10
N SER A 155 -4.55 -29.31 -17.24
CA SER A 155 -5.39 -30.14 -16.36
C SER A 155 -6.76 -30.43 -16.97
N TYR A 156 -7.40 -29.42 -17.55
CA TYR A 156 -8.78 -29.52 -18.03
C TYR A 156 -8.86 -30.07 -19.46
N HIS A 157 -7.88 -29.78 -20.32
CA HIS A 157 -7.84 -30.34 -21.67
C HIS A 157 -7.79 -31.88 -21.71
N PRO A 158 -6.87 -32.57 -21.01
CA PRO A 158 -6.86 -34.04 -21.01
C PRO A 158 -8.12 -34.61 -20.34
N LEU A 159 -8.69 -33.92 -19.35
CA LEU A 159 -9.92 -34.34 -18.69
C LEU A 159 -11.13 -34.28 -19.64
N ASN A 160 -11.32 -33.17 -20.36
CA ASN A 160 -12.38 -33.06 -21.36
C ASN A 160 -12.20 -34.06 -22.51
N LYS A 161 -10.96 -34.24 -22.98
CA LYS A 161 -10.67 -35.18 -24.06
C LYS A 161 -10.92 -36.62 -23.62
N ALA A 162 -10.49 -36.99 -22.41
CA ALA A 162 -10.79 -38.31 -21.83
C ALA A 162 -12.30 -38.53 -21.64
N LEU A 163 -13.06 -37.50 -21.25
CA LEU A 163 -14.53 -37.57 -21.15
C LEU A 163 -15.19 -37.77 -22.54
N LEU A 164 -14.72 -37.06 -23.56
CA LEU A 164 -15.21 -37.24 -24.95
C LEU A 164 -14.88 -38.64 -25.48
N ASP A 165 -13.66 -39.13 -25.28
CA ASP A 165 -13.27 -40.48 -25.68
C ASP A 165 -14.11 -41.54 -24.95
N PHE A 166 -14.43 -41.30 -23.68
CA PHE A 166 -15.31 -42.17 -22.89
C PHE A 166 -16.75 -42.23 -23.42
N THR A 167 -17.30 -41.12 -23.95
CA THR A 167 -18.64 -41.14 -24.57
C THR A 167 -18.72 -42.08 -25.75
N ASN A 168 -17.68 -42.13 -26.59
CA ASN A 168 -17.63 -43.03 -27.74
C ASN A 168 -17.61 -44.51 -27.31
N GLU A 169 -16.93 -44.83 -26.20
CA GLU A 169 -16.91 -46.20 -25.68
C GLU A 169 -18.24 -46.63 -25.06
N ILE A 170 -18.95 -45.72 -24.38
CA ILE A 170 -20.33 -45.99 -23.91
C ILE A 170 -21.25 -46.31 -25.09
N VAL A 171 -21.11 -45.60 -26.22
CA VAL A 171 -21.88 -45.89 -27.43
C VAL A 171 -21.60 -47.29 -27.95
N GLN A 172 -20.32 -47.70 -28.02
CA GLN A 172 -19.94 -49.06 -28.43
C GLN A 172 -20.49 -50.15 -27.49
N ILE A 173 -20.46 -49.92 -26.17
CA ILE A 173 -21.06 -50.85 -25.19
C ILE A 173 -22.57 -50.98 -25.43
N LYS A 174 -23.24 -49.86 -25.70
CA LYS A 174 -24.68 -49.84 -26.00
C LYS A 174 -24.99 -50.61 -27.28
N GLU A 175 -24.16 -50.52 -28.31
CA GLU A 175 -24.30 -51.27 -29.56
C GLU A 175 -24.09 -52.77 -29.36
N ASN A 176 -23.03 -53.17 -28.65
CA ASN A 176 -22.77 -54.59 -28.38
C ASN A 176 -23.92 -55.25 -27.60
N ILE A 177 -24.52 -54.54 -26.64
CA ILE A 177 -25.65 -55.09 -25.87
C ILE A 177 -26.96 -55.07 -26.68
N ARG A 178 -27.14 -54.12 -27.60
CA ARG A 178 -28.25 -54.19 -28.58
C ARG A 178 -28.15 -55.44 -29.45
N SER A 179 -26.94 -55.78 -29.93
CA SER A 179 -26.73 -57.01 -30.69
C SER A 179 -27.15 -58.25 -29.91
N ILE A 180 -26.89 -58.32 -28.59
CA ILE A 180 -27.36 -59.42 -27.74
C ILE A 180 -28.90 -59.48 -27.71
N ARG A 181 -29.58 -58.33 -27.60
CA ARG A 181 -31.05 -58.27 -27.65
C ARG A 181 -31.59 -58.80 -28.98
N ASP A 182 -30.94 -58.44 -30.09
CA ASP A 182 -31.35 -58.85 -31.43
C ASP A 182 -31.19 -60.37 -31.63
N VAL A 183 -30.17 -60.99 -31.02
CA VAL A 183 -29.97 -62.46 -31.04
C VAL A 183 -30.99 -63.20 -30.17
N ILE A 184 -31.43 -62.62 -29.06
CA ILE A 184 -32.41 -63.27 -28.15
C ILE A 184 -33.84 -63.17 -28.68
N SER A 185 -34.17 -62.12 -29.44
CA SER A 185 -35.56 -61.88 -29.92
C SER A 185 -36.18 -63.03 -30.73
N PRO A 186 -35.46 -63.72 -31.64
CA PRO A 186 -35.98 -64.89 -32.34
C PRO A 186 -36.26 -66.08 -31.41
N ILE A 187 -35.44 -66.26 -30.36
CA ILE A 187 -35.60 -67.33 -29.38
C ILE A 187 -36.88 -67.10 -28.56
N ASP A 188 -37.11 -65.85 -28.14
CA ASP A 188 -38.34 -65.48 -27.44
C ASP A 188 -39.58 -65.75 -28.31
N TYR A 189 -39.50 -65.44 -29.61
CA TYR A 189 -40.60 -65.70 -30.54
C TYR A 189 -40.85 -67.19 -30.76
N GLU A 190 -39.80 -68.02 -30.82
CA GLU A 190 -40.00 -69.46 -31.03
C GLU A 190 -40.61 -70.15 -29.80
N ILE A 191 -40.18 -69.76 -28.58
CA ILE A 191 -40.66 -70.38 -27.33
C ILE A 191 -42.01 -69.80 -26.89
N GLU A 192 -42.21 -68.49 -26.92
CA GLU A 192 -43.43 -67.83 -26.43
C GLU A 192 -44.43 -67.48 -27.55
N GLY A 193 -44.04 -67.56 -28.82
CA GLY A 193 -44.90 -67.16 -29.94
C GLY A 193 -46.10 -68.09 -30.11
N LEU A 194 -47.30 -67.50 -30.07
CA LEU A 194 -48.58 -68.22 -30.21
C LEU A 194 -49.20 -68.14 -31.61
N VAL A 195 -48.49 -67.51 -32.54
CA VAL A 195 -48.99 -67.27 -33.91
C VAL A 195 -49.16 -68.61 -34.63
N GLY A 196 -50.35 -68.84 -35.18
CA GLY A 196 -50.69 -70.04 -35.94
C GLY A 196 -51.15 -71.25 -35.12
N LEU A 197 -51.03 -71.24 -33.78
CA LEU A 197 -51.44 -72.39 -32.94
C LEU A 197 -52.94 -72.68 -33.01
N GLN A 198 -53.77 -71.64 -33.01
CA GLN A 198 -55.22 -71.80 -33.08
C GLN A 198 -55.69 -72.34 -34.44
N GLN A 199 -54.98 -71.97 -35.51
CA GLN A 199 -55.25 -72.50 -36.85
C GLN A 199 -54.86 -74.00 -36.93
N MET A 200 -53.67 -74.36 -36.47
CA MET A 200 -53.22 -75.77 -36.43
C MET A 200 -54.17 -76.64 -35.60
N LYS A 201 -54.64 -76.14 -34.44
CA LYS A 201 -55.66 -76.86 -33.66
C LYS A 201 -56.94 -77.07 -34.46
N SER A 202 -57.46 -76.04 -35.13
CA SER A 202 -58.70 -76.18 -35.89
C SER A 202 -58.59 -77.19 -37.03
N GLU A 203 -57.42 -77.30 -37.66
CA GLU A 203 -57.12 -78.30 -38.69
C GLU A 203 -57.05 -79.71 -38.09
N ASN A 204 -56.42 -79.87 -36.92
CA ASN A 204 -56.36 -81.13 -36.18
C ASN A 204 -57.74 -81.62 -35.73
N ASP A 205 -58.49 -80.77 -35.04
CA ASP A 205 -59.82 -81.06 -34.51
C ASP A 205 -60.75 -81.51 -35.66
N PHE A 206 -60.66 -80.85 -36.83
CA PHE A 206 -61.40 -81.26 -38.03
C PHE A 206 -61.06 -82.69 -38.46
N THR A 207 -59.77 -83.04 -38.54
CA THR A 207 -59.39 -84.41 -38.90
C THR A 207 -59.78 -85.43 -37.85
N ASP A 208 -59.69 -85.11 -36.55
CA ASP A 208 -60.02 -86.05 -35.48
C ASP A 208 -61.53 -86.37 -35.46
N THR A 209 -62.37 -85.35 -35.69
CA THR A 209 -63.82 -85.55 -35.83
C THR A 209 -64.22 -86.40 -37.04
N LEU A 210 -63.43 -86.39 -38.13
CA LEU A 210 -63.71 -87.18 -39.33
C LEU A 210 -63.54 -88.69 -39.10
N PHE A 211 -62.70 -89.09 -38.14
CA PHE A 211 -62.37 -90.49 -37.86
C PHE A 211 -62.88 -90.98 -36.51
N ASP A 212 -63.77 -90.24 -35.85
CA ASP A 212 -64.28 -90.52 -34.49
C ASP A 212 -63.14 -90.76 -33.47
N ILE A 213 -62.02 -90.05 -33.62
CA ILE A 213 -60.92 -90.08 -32.66
C ILE A 213 -61.27 -89.12 -31.52
N VAL A 214 -61.62 -89.67 -30.36
CA VAL A 214 -61.97 -88.88 -29.18
C VAL A 214 -60.68 -88.45 -28.47
N HIS A 215 -60.28 -87.19 -28.66
CA HIS A 215 -59.38 -86.48 -27.78
C HIS A 215 -60.14 -85.49 -26.89
N ASP A 216 -59.62 -85.23 -25.68
CA ASP A 216 -60.18 -84.28 -24.73
C ASP A 216 -59.98 -82.85 -25.28
N THR A 217 -61.02 -82.28 -25.89
CA THR A 217 -60.94 -81.10 -26.79
C THR A 217 -60.56 -79.77 -26.11
N ASP A 218 -60.22 -79.79 -24.81
CA ASP A 218 -59.98 -78.62 -23.96
C ASP A 218 -58.50 -78.22 -23.75
N GLU A 219 -57.52 -78.92 -24.32
CA GLU A 219 -56.09 -78.69 -23.99
C GLU A 219 -55.53 -77.34 -24.48
N VAL A 220 -55.84 -76.89 -25.69
CA VAL A 220 -55.28 -75.62 -26.22
C VAL A 220 -55.84 -74.38 -25.52
N ALA A 221 -57.09 -74.40 -25.04
CA ALA A 221 -57.62 -73.31 -24.22
C ALA A 221 -56.85 -73.21 -22.89
N LYS A 222 -56.42 -74.35 -22.31
CA LYS A 222 -55.53 -74.39 -21.15
C LYS A 222 -54.16 -73.82 -21.48
N ILE A 223 -53.61 -74.05 -22.68
CA ILE A 223 -52.32 -73.43 -23.12
C ILE A 223 -52.43 -71.90 -23.15
N PHE A 224 -53.47 -71.34 -23.77
CA PHE A 224 -53.65 -69.88 -23.83
C PHE A 224 -53.86 -69.25 -22.44
N GLN A 225 -54.62 -69.92 -21.57
CA GLN A 225 -54.85 -69.48 -20.20
C GLN A 225 -53.60 -69.61 -19.33
N PHE A 226 -52.82 -70.68 -19.52
CA PHE A 226 -51.54 -70.91 -18.86
C PHE A 226 -50.49 -69.87 -19.28
N VAL A 227 -50.36 -69.56 -20.57
CA VAL A 227 -49.46 -68.50 -21.05
C VAL A 227 -49.81 -67.14 -20.47
N TYR A 228 -51.11 -66.83 -20.34
CA TYR A 228 -51.56 -65.61 -19.65
C TYR A 228 -51.16 -65.61 -18.17
N SER A 229 -51.26 -66.74 -17.48
CA SER A 229 -50.83 -66.87 -16.07
C SER A 229 -49.31 -66.71 -15.89
N VAL A 230 -48.50 -67.29 -16.78
CA VAL A 230 -47.03 -67.18 -16.79
C VAL A 230 -46.58 -65.73 -17.07
N LYS A 231 -47.38 -64.95 -17.81
CA LYS A 231 -47.10 -63.53 -18.09
C LYS A 231 -47.46 -62.60 -16.93
N LEU A 232 -48.39 -63.02 -16.07
CA LEU A 232 -48.90 -62.27 -14.92
C LEU A 232 -48.10 -62.54 -13.63
N ASP A 233 -47.56 -63.75 -13.45
CA ASP A 233 -46.82 -64.09 -12.24
C ASP A 233 -45.37 -63.60 -12.25
N LYS A 234 -45.14 -62.54 -11.47
CA LYS A 234 -43.85 -62.26 -10.86
C LYS A 234 -43.65 -63.28 -9.74
N LEU A 235 -42.60 -64.12 -9.89
CA LEU A 235 -41.94 -64.84 -8.80
C LEU A 235 -42.88 -65.57 -7.83
N ASN A 236 -43.13 -66.85 -8.11
CA ASN A 236 -42.93 -67.97 -7.16
C ASN A 236 -43.80 -69.14 -7.59
N GLN A 237 -43.17 -70.22 -8.07
CA GLN A 237 -43.56 -71.57 -7.68
C GLN A 237 -42.53 -72.58 -8.19
N SER A 238 -41.78 -73.13 -7.24
CA SER A 238 -40.84 -74.25 -7.38
C SER A 238 -41.54 -75.55 -6.94
N THR A 239 -42.70 -75.85 -7.52
CA THR A 239 -43.52 -77.02 -7.15
C THR A 239 -44.16 -77.73 -8.34
N GLU A 240 -43.71 -77.45 -9.56
CA GLU A 240 -44.01 -78.30 -10.73
C GLU A 240 -42.74 -79.02 -11.17
N GLU A 241 -42.85 -80.32 -11.45
CA GLU A 241 -41.75 -81.18 -11.95
C GLU A 241 -41.18 -80.71 -13.30
N MET A 242 -41.84 -79.77 -13.99
CA MET A 242 -41.46 -79.29 -15.31
C MET A 242 -41.62 -77.77 -15.41
N ASN A 243 -40.60 -77.06 -15.88
CA ASN A 243 -40.59 -75.60 -16.03
C ASN A 243 -41.75 -75.13 -16.95
N PRO A 244 -42.45 -74.02 -16.65
CA PRO A 244 -43.59 -73.56 -17.43
C PRO A 244 -43.26 -73.31 -18.90
N TYR A 245 -42.06 -72.77 -19.20
CA TYR A 245 -41.62 -72.56 -20.58
C TYR A 245 -41.31 -73.87 -21.31
N MET A 246 -40.83 -74.88 -20.57
CA MET A 246 -40.58 -76.22 -21.10
C MET A 246 -41.90 -76.92 -21.46
N LYS A 247 -42.88 -76.87 -20.56
CA LYS A 247 -44.21 -77.44 -20.79
C LYS A 247 -44.88 -76.82 -22.01
N LEU A 248 -44.87 -75.49 -22.09
CA LEU A 248 -45.40 -74.74 -23.23
C LEU A 248 -44.73 -75.16 -24.56
N TYR A 249 -43.40 -75.32 -24.55
CA TYR A 249 -42.66 -75.68 -25.76
C TYR A 249 -42.93 -77.13 -26.20
N ILE A 250 -43.02 -78.07 -25.24
CA ILE A 250 -43.41 -79.46 -25.53
C ILE A 250 -44.79 -79.48 -26.18
N GLU A 251 -45.82 -78.94 -25.52
CA GLU A 251 -47.21 -78.94 -26.03
C GLU A 251 -47.31 -78.31 -27.43
N LYS A 252 -46.55 -77.23 -27.69
CA LYS A 252 -46.46 -76.61 -29.02
C LYS A 252 -45.87 -77.54 -30.08
N MET A 253 -44.88 -78.36 -29.73
CA MET A 253 -44.28 -79.34 -30.64
C MET A 253 -45.20 -80.53 -30.88
N GLU A 254 -45.92 -81.01 -29.86
CA GLU A 254 -46.92 -82.07 -30.00
C GLU A 254 -48.02 -81.64 -30.98
N LEU A 255 -48.57 -80.43 -30.79
CA LEU A 255 -49.57 -79.84 -31.69
C LEU A 255 -49.08 -79.70 -33.14
N ARG A 256 -47.82 -79.29 -33.35
CA ARG A 256 -47.22 -79.18 -34.69
C ARG A 256 -47.06 -80.55 -35.34
N CYS A 257 -46.68 -81.56 -34.57
CA CYS A 257 -46.58 -82.94 -35.04
C CYS A 257 -47.96 -83.50 -35.43
N ASP A 258 -48.96 -83.29 -34.57
CA ASP A 258 -50.34 -83.69 -34.88
C ASP A 258 -50.84 -82.98 -36.14
N ASN A 259 -50.53 -81.70 -36.32
CA ASN A 259 -50.89 -80.97 -37.53
C ASN A 259 -50.25 -81.53 -38.79
N GLN A 260 -49.00 -81.97 -38.70
CA GLN A 260 -48.34 -82.62 -39.81
C GLN A 260 -48.99 -83.97 -40.15
N LEU A 261 -49.41 -84.74 -39.14
CA LEU A 261 -50.13 -86.00 -39.33
C LEU A 261 -51.52 -85.77 -39.91
N SER A 262 -52.27 -84.81 -39.37
CA SER A 262 -53.58 -84.38 -39.86
C SER A 262 -53.51 -83.93 -41.31
N HIS A 263 -52.51 -83.13 -41.68
CA HIS A 263 -52.27 -82.76 -43.09
C HIS A 263 -51.92 -83.98 -43.98
N THR A 264 -51.25 -84.99 -43.44
CA THR A 264 -50.95 -86.22 -44.18
C THR A 264 -52.22 -87.05 -44.41
N ILE A 265 -53.12 -87.08 -43.42
CA ILE A 265 -54.41 -87.77 -43.51
C ILE A 265 -55.34 -87.11 -44.53
N THR A 266 -55.44 -85.78 -44.54
CA THR A 266 -56.22 -85.04 -45.54
C THR A 266 -55.69 -85.27 -46.95
N MET A 267 -54.36 -85.27 -47.13
CA MET A 267 -53.72 -85.56 -48.41
C MET A 267 -53.98 -87.02 -48.85
N CYS A 268 -53.95 -87.98 -47.93
CA CYS A 268 -54.32 -89.37 -48.23
C CYS A 268 -55.76 -89.47 -48.73
N MET A 269 -56.70 -88.86 -48.01
CA MET A 269 -58.12 -88.87 -48.37
C MET A 269 -58.39 -88.29 -49.76
N ASP A 270 -57.68 -87.22 -50.11
CA ASP A 270 -57.78 -86.60 -51.43
C ASP A 270 -57.27 -87.53 -52.56
N ILE A 271 -56.19 -88.28 -52.30
CA ILE A 271 -55.66 -89.27 -53.25
C ILE A 271 -56.66 -90.42 -53.45
N PHE A 272 -57.22 -90.97 -52.37
CA PHE A 272 -58.15 -92.10 -52.46
C PHE A 272 -59.51 -91.72 -53.06
N SER A 273 -60.03 -90.54 -52.75
CA SER A 273 -61.27 -90.04 -53.36
C SER A 273 -61.10 -89.84 -54.88
N SER A 274 -59.96 -89.28 -55.30
CA SER A 274 -59.60 -89.11 -56.72
C SER A 274 -59.43 -90.45 -57.44
N ALA A 275 -58.81 -91.44 -56.78
CA ALA A 275 -58.67 -92.80 -57.30
C ALA A 275 -60.04 -93.51 -57.45
N TYR A 276 -60.94 -93.35 -56.49
CA TYR A 276 -62.31 -93.86 -56.56
C TYR A 276 -63.09 -93.24 -57.72
N GLU A 277 -63.04 -91.91 -57.90
CA GLU A 277 -63.70 -91.24 -59.01
C GLU A 277 -63.17 -91.67 -60.39
N SER A 278 -61.86 -91.87 -60.51
CA SER A 278 -61.25 -92.39 -61.73
C SER A 278 -61.68 -93.82 -62.03
N CYS A 279 -61.78 -94.67 -61.00
CA CYS A 279 -62.28 -96.04 -61.14
C CYS A 279 -63.76 -96.05 -61.55
N SER A 280 -64.61 -95.27 -60.88
CA SER A 280 -66.05 -95.20 -61.16
C SER A 280 -66.37 -94.66 -62.56
N ARG A 281 -65.48 -93.86 -63.15
CA ARG A 281 -65.63 -93.35 -64.53
C ARG A 281 -65.24 -94.37 -65.60
N ASN A 282 -64.24 -95.20 -65.35
CA ASN A 282 -63.67 -96.11 -66.36
C ASN A 282 -64.35 -97.49 -66.39
N VAL A 283 -65.13 -97.84 -65.37
CA VAL A 283 -65.79 -99.15 -65.24
C VAL A 283 -67.26 -99.04 -65.67
N PRO A 284 -67.79 -99.97 -66.49
CA PRO A 284 -69.19 -99.97 -66.91
C PRO A 284 -70.16 -100.09 -65.71
N SER A 285 -71.36 -99.51 -65.84
CA SER A 285 -72.30 -99.26 -64.73
C SER A 285 -72.74 -100.49 -63.92
N TYR A 286 -72.62 -101.71 -64.44
CA TYR A 286 -72.91 -102.95 -63.71
C TYR A 286 -71.72 -103.47 -62.87
N ALA A 287 -70.50 -102.93 -63.05
CA ALA A 287 -69.26 -103.39 -62.41
C ALA A 287 -68.64 -102.36 -61.44
N VAL A 288 -69.34 -101.25 -61.15
CA VAL A 288 -68.90 -100.19 -60.20
C VAL A 288 -68.59 -100.74 -58.80
N ILE A 289 -69.16 -101.89 -58.42
CA ILE A 289 -68.87 -102.59 -57.16
C ILE A 289 -67.37 -102.93 -57.01
N ILE A 290 -66.63 -103.13 -58.11
CA ILE A 290 -65.18 -103.38 -58.07
C ILE A 290 -64.40 -102.15 -57.53
N CYS A 291 -64.95 -100.94 -57.67
CA CYS A 291 -64.34 -99.70 -57.18
C CYS A 291 -64.63 -99.42 -55.70
N TRP A 292 -65.54 -100.18 -55.06
CA TRP A 292 -65.93 -99.98 -53.66
C TRP A 292 -64.77 -100.04 -52.65
N PRO A 293 -63.72 -100.87 -52.80
CA PRO A 293 -62.58 -100.88 -51.87
C PRO A 293 -61.80 -99.56 -51.80
N LEU A 294 -61.92 -98.69 -52.82
CA LEU A 294 -61.31 -97.36 -52.85
C LEU A 294 -62.12 -96.32 -52.06
N MET A 295 -63.35 -96.67 -51.65
CA MET A 295 -64.28 -95.87 -50.85
C MET A 295 -64.24 -96.28 -49.37
N LEU A 296 -63.08 -96.68 -48.87
CA LEU A 296 -62.87 -97.04 -47.47
C LEU A 296 -62.05 -95.95 -46.76
N PRO A 297 -62.69 -95.08 -45.96
CA PRO A 297 -61.99 -94.00 -45.25
C PRO A 297 -60.94 -94.56 -44.27
N HIS A 298 -61.12 -95.77 -43.76
CA HIS A 298 -60.22 -96.40 -42.78
C HIS A 298 -58.80 -96.65 -43.31
N ILE A 299 -58.55 -96.64 -44.62
CA ILE A 299 -57.20 -96.83 -45.17
C ILE A 299 -56.31 -95.60 -44.87
N CYS A 300 -56.92 -94.41 -44.75
CA CYS A 300 -56.21 -93.16 -44.47
C CYS A 300 -56.11 -92.81 -42.99
N ASP A 301 -56.56 -93.69 -42.10
CA ASP A 301 -56.43 -93.52 -40.64
C ASP A 301 -55.00 -93.88 -40.19
N VAL A 302 -54.05 -93.00 -40.53
CA VAL A 302 -52.62 -93.15 -40.18
C VAL A 302 -52.42 -93.05 -38.66
N LYS A 303 -53.25 -92.26 -37.96
CA LYS A 303 -53.20 -92.08 -36.50
C LYS A 303 -53.51 -93.37 -35.74
N ARG A 304 -54.45 -94.19 -36.20
CA ARG A 304 -54.74 -95.49 -35.59
C ARG A 304 -53.75 -96.58 -35.99
N LEU A 305 -53.16 -96.47 -37.19
CA LEU A 305 -52.25 -97.48 -37.74
C LEU A 305 -50.85 -97.40 -37.12
N ILE A 306 -50.45 -96.21 -36.68
CA ILE A 306 -49.17 -95.98 -36.01
C ILE A 306 -49.45 -95.70 -34.52
N ARG A 307 -48.82 -96.47 -33.63
CA ARG A 307 -49.00 -96.44 -32.17
C ARG A 307 -49.14 -95.00 -31.63
N ASN A 308 -50.12 -94.74 -30.75
CA ASN A 308 -50.53 -93.43 -30.19
C ASN A 308 -49.45 -92.51 -29.58
N ASP A 309 -48.16 -92.87 -29.58
CA ASP A 309 -47.10 -92.13 -28.85
C ASP A 309 -46.13 -91.35 -29.74
N ILE A 310 -46.33 -91.25 -31.06
CA ILE A 310 -45.35 -90.64 -31.99
C ILE A 310 -45.09 -89.17 -31.68
N CYS A 311 -46.16 -88.42 -31.40
CA CYS A 311 -46.08 -86.99 -31.18
C CYS A 311 -45.76 -86.60 -29.72
N ASN A 312 -45.30 -87.52 -28.89
CA ASN A 312 -44.86 -87.21 -27.53
C ASN A 312 -43.40 -86.74 -27.50
N PHE A 313 -43.19 -85.45 -27.28
CA PHE A 313 -41.84 -84.84 -27.28
C PHE A 313 -41.18 -84.76 -25.91
N LYS A 314 -41.82 -85.26 -24.85
CA LYS A 314 -41.35 -85.15 -23.45
C LYS A 314 -39.93 -85.68 -23.23
N ASN A 315 -39.51 -86.70 -23.98
CA ASN A 315 -38.19 -87.34 -23.85
C ASN A 315 -37.20 -86.94 -24.96
N GLN A 316 -37.60 -86.10 -25.93
CA GLN A 316 -36.77 -85.69 -27.06
C GLN A 316 -36.15 -84.31 -26.88
N ILE A 317 -36.68 -83.51 -25.95
CA ILE A 317 -36.21 -82.16 -25.64
C ILE A 317 -35.36 -82.21 -24.37
N ASP A 318 -34.20 -81.56 -24.39
CA ASP A 318 -33.31 -81.48 -23.23
C ASP A 318 -34.04 -80.87 -22.02
N SER A 319 -33.98 -81.56 -20.89
CA SER A 319 -34.61 -81.14 -19.63
C SER A 319 -34.12 -79.77 -19.13
N GLY A 320 -32.93 -79.33 -19.57
CA GLY A 320 -32.35 -78.03 -19.23
C GLY A 320 -32.85 -76.83 -20.05
N LEU A 321 -33.66 -77.03 -21.11
CA LEU A 321 -34.11 -75.94 -21.99
C LEU A 321 -34.91 -74.86 -21.23
N GLY A 322 -35.85 -75.28 -20.38
CA GLY A 322 -36.70 -74.35 -19.62
C GLY A 322 -35.93 -73.49 -18.62
N GLU A 323 -35.01 -74.10 -17.87
CA GLU A 323 -34.13 -73.38 -16.94
C GLU A 323 -33.20 -72.42 -17.70
N GLY A 324 -32.57 -72.89 -18.78
CA GLY A 324 -31.70 -72.09 -19.63
C GLY A 324 -32.41 -70.85 -20.21
N TYR A 325 -33.65 -71.01 -20.70
CA TYR A 325 -34.45 -69.89 -21.18
C TYR A 325 -34.85 -68.91 -20.06
N THR A 326 -35.15 -69.42 -18.86
CA THR A 326 -35.44 -68.60 -17.68
C THR A 326 -34.23 -67.71 -17.31
N TYR A 327 -33.03 -68.28 -17.28
CA TYR A 327 -31.79 -67.52 -17.06
C TYR A 327 -31.51 -66.53 -18.19
N LEU A 328 -31.74 -66.91 -19.45
CA LEU A 328 -31.59 -66.02 -20.60
C LEU A 328 -32.51 -64.78 -20.49
N LYS A 329 -33.75 -64.98 -20.06
CA LYS A 329 -34.74 -63.91 -19.85
C LYS A 329 -34.36 -62.98 -18.70
N LEU A 330 -33.84 -63.54 -17.60
CA LEU A 330 -33.29 -62.76 -16.49
C LEU A 330 -32.08 -61.92 -16.95
N ALA A 331 -31.15 -62.52 -17.69
CA ALA A 331 -29.98 -61.84 -18.24
C ALA A 331 -30.39 -60.72 -19.20
N LYS A 332 -31.36 -60.97 -20.10
CA LYS A 332 -31.93 -59.94 -20.98
C LYS A 332 -32.53 -58.79 -20.17
N ARG A 333 -33.31 -59.08 -19.12
CA ARG A 333 -33.94 -58.06 -18.28
C ARG A 333 -32.89 -57.19 -17.59
N GLU A 334 -31.93 -57.78 -16.89
CA GLU A 334 -30.85 -57.06 -16.19
C GLU A 334 -29.98 -56.23 -17.15
N LEU A 335 -29.65 -56.77 -18.33
CA LEU A 335 -28.88 -56.03 -19.33
C LEU A 335 -29.66 -54.86 -19.92
N THR A 336 -30.98 -54.94 -20.03
CA THR A 336 -31.79 -53.90 -20.67
C THR A 336 -32.25 -52.80 -19.71
N THR A 337 -32.64 -53.15 -18.48
CA THR A 337 -33.08 -52.16 -17.48
C THR A 337 -31.95 -51.27 -17.01
N ASN A 338 -30.73 -51.80 -16.88
CA ASN A 338 -29.57 -51.05 -16.39
C ASN A 338 -28.96 -50.11 -17.45
N LEU A 339 -29.36 -50.20 -18.72
CA LEU A 339 -28.82 -49.38 -19.81
C LEU A 339 -29.63 -48.11 -20.10
N ASP A 340 -30.96 -48.17 -19.99
CA ASP A 340 -31.81 -46.99 -20.24
C ASP A 340 -31.62 -45.89 -19.18
N THR A 341 -31.01 -46.26 -18.04
CA THR A 341 -30.64 -45.36 -16.94
C THR A 341 -29.30 -44.63 -17.14
N ILE A 342 -28.44 -45.06 -18.09
CA ILE A 342 -27.15 -44.40 -18.31
C ILE A 342 -27.31 -43.19 -19.25
N LYS A 343 -27.58 -42.02 -18.66
CA LYS A 343 -27.56 -40.73 -19.36
C LYS A 343 -26.35 -39.92 -18.90
N LEU A 344 -25.28 -39.93 -19.70
CA LEU A 344 -24.10 -39.11 -19.41
C LEU A 344 -24.41 -37.64 -19.78
N GLN A 345 -24.74 -36.81 -18.78
CA GLN A 345 -24.90 -35.37 -18.97
C GLN A 345 -23.54 -34.68 -18.81
N HIS A 346 -22.83 -34.45 -19.92
CA HIS A 346 -21.64 -33.61 -19.91
C HIS A 346 -22.03 -32.15 -20.20
N LYS A 347 -21.86 -31.26 -19.22
CA LYS A 347 -21.82 -29.81 -19.46
C LYS A 347 -20.37 -29.40 -19.66
N ILE A 348 -20.01 -29.03 -20.89
CA ILE A 348 -18.70 -28.44 -21.17
C ILE A 348 -18.73 -27.03 -20.60
N HIS A 349 -18.04 -26.80 -19.48
CA HIS A 349 -17.76 -25.44 -19.05
C HIS A 349 -16.66 -24.87 -19.95
N TYR A 350 -17.05 -23.96 -20.84
CA TYR A 350 -16.12 -23.13 -21.59
C TYR A 350 -15.35 -22.23 -20.63
N GLU A 351 -14.07 -21.98 -20.95
CA GLU A 351 -13.20 -21.05 -20.24
C GLU A 351 -13.94 -19.75 -19.91
N ARG A 352 -14.16 -19.47 -18.61
CA ARG A 352 -14.45 -18.09 -18.21
C ARG A 352 -13.21 -17.27 -18.57
N LYS A 353 -13.32 -16.42 -19.59
CA LYS A 353 -12.36 -15.33 -19.79
C LYS A 353 -12.41 -14.47 -18.53
N LEU A 354 -11.41 -14.62 -17.65
CA LEU A 354 -11.23 -13.71 -16.52
C LEU A 354 -10.82 -12.34 -17.10
N TYR A 355 -11.77 -11.41 -17.18
CA TYR A 355 -11.53 -10.04 -17.64
C TYR A 355 -10.66 -9.22 -16.66
N ASP A 356 -10.66 -9.61 -15.38
CA ASP A 356 -10.02 -8.88 -14.27
C ASP A 356 -8.49 -8.76 -14.38
N ILE A 357 -7.86 -9.65 -15.14
CA ILE A 357 -6.39 -9.75 -15.21
C ILE A 357 -5.83 -8.82 -16.29
N GLN A 358 -6.61 -8.60 -17.34
CA GLN A 358 -6.26 -7.62 -18.38
C GLN A 358 -6.24 -6.20 -17.77
N ASP A 359 -7.09 -5.95 -16.76
CA ASP A 359 -7.11 -4.71 -15.99
C ASP A 359 -5.87 -4.53 -15.11
N ALA A 360 -5.30 -5.58 -14.51
CA ALA A 360 -4.10 -5.46 -13.67
C ALA A 360 -2.82 -5.08 -14.46
N LYS A 361 -2.62 -5.68 -15.66
CA LYS A 361 -1.50 -5.33 -16.54
C LYS A 361 -1.67 -3.91 -17.10
N GLU A 362 -2.86 -3.61 -17.61
CA GLU A 362 -3.17 -2.29 -18.15
C GLU A 362 -3.10 -1.21 -17.07
N THR A 363 -3.60 -1.49 -15.86
CA THR A 363 -3.46 -0.61 -14.68
C THR A 363 -2.00 -0.43 -14.29
N GLY A 364 -1.19 -1.49 -14.31
CA GLY A 364 0.25 -1.40 -14.10
C GLY A 364 0.93 -0.48 -15.11
N GLU A 365 0.64 -0.64 -16.40
CA GLU A 365 1.19 0.19 -17.48
C GLU A 365 0.69 1.65 -17.40
N ARG A 366 -0.60 1.88 -17.13
CA ARG A 366 -1.18 3.22 -16.91
C ARG A 366 -0.51 3.92 -15.73
N VAL A 367 -0.31 3.22 -14.62
CA VAL A 367 0.35 3.78 -13.43
C VAL A 367 1.82 4.06 -13.73
N LEU A 368 2.54 3.16 -14.40
CA LEU A 368 3.93 3.39 -14.82
C LEU A 368 4.07 4.58 -15.79
N HIS A 369 3.14 4.74 -16.73
CA HIS A 369 3.09 5.88 -17.64
C HIS A 369 2.80 7.18 -16.89
N ALA A 370 1.82 7.18 -15.98
CA ALA A 370 1.54 8.32 -15.10
C ALA A 370 2.77 8.69 -14.25
N PHE A 371 3.51 7.72 -13.72
CA PHE A 371 4.78 7.97 -13.02
C PHE A 371 5.84 8.62 -13.91
N ALA A 372 5.98 8.18 -15.17
CA ALA A 372 6.94 8.77 -16.12
C ALA A 372 6.59 10.24 -16.44
N GLU A 373 5.32 10.54 -16.63
CA GLU A 373 4.83 11.91 -16.83
C GLU A 373 5.11 12.79 -15.59
N LYS A 374 4.78 12.29 -14.39
CA LYS A 374 5.05 12.99 -13.12
C LYS A 374 6.55 13.13 -12.83
N TYR A 375 7.40 12.22 -13.30
CA TYR A 375 8.86 12.34 -13.18
C TYR A 375 9.41 13.51 -14.01
N THR A 376 8.84 13.77 -15.19
CA THR A 376 9.19 14.95 -16.00
C THR A 376 8.81 16.24 -15.27
N ILE A 377 7.64 16.26 -14.63
CA ILE A 377 7.22 17.35 -13.74
C ILE A 377 8.19 17.50 -12.55
N MET A 378 8.63 16.40 -11.93
CA MET A 378 9.60 16.42 -10.83
C MET A 378 10.93 17.06 -11.25
N LYS A 379 11.38 16.80 -12.48
CA LYS A 379 12.59 17.44 -13.04
C LYS A 379 12.40 18.96 -13.20
N PHE A 380 11.25 19.40 -13.69
CA PHE A 380 10.90 20.83 -13.77
C PHE A 380 10.81 21.50 -12.40
N VAL A 381 10.22 20.79 -11.42
CA VAL A 381 10.15 21.23 -10.01
C VAL A 381 11.56 21.38 -9.43
N ASN A 382 12.45 20.43 -9.69
CA ASN A 382 13.84 20.49 -9.20
C ASN A 382 14.59 21.70 -9.78
N ILE A 383 14.45 21.97 -11.09
CA ILE A 383 15.02 23.17 -11.72
C ILE A 383 14.45 24.44 -11.08
N SER A 384 13.13 24.49 -10.89
CA SER A 384 12.45 25.61 -10.23
C SER A 384 12.99 25.84 -8.82
N VAL A 385 13.21 24.78 -8.05
CA VAL A 385 13.79 24.84 -6.70
C VAL A 385 15.19 25.46 -6.71
N TYR A 386 16.06 25.10 -7.65
CA TYR A 386 17.40 25.72 -7.77
C TYR A 386 17.32 27.21 -8.10
N ILE A 387 16.43 27.61 -9.01
CA ILE A 387 16.20 29.03 -9.34
C ILE A 387 15.69 29.79 -8.11
N PHE A 388 14.68 29.26 -7.41
CA PHE A 388 14.18 29.86 -6.18
C PHE A 388 15.25 29.95 -5.09
N LEU A 389 16.11 28.93 -4.96
CA LEU A 389 17.20 28.93 -4.00
C LEU A 389 18.22 30.04 -4.30
N ALA A 390 18.60 30.21 -5.57
CA ALA A 390 19.48 31.30 -6.01
C ALA A 390 18.87 32.68 -5.72
N LEU A 391 17.57 32.85 -5.97
CA LEU A 391 16.85 34.10 -5.63
C LEU A 391 16.74 34.33 -4.12
N LEU A 392 16.50 33.27 -3.34
CA LEU A 392 16.45 33.36 -1.87
C LEU A 392 17.81 33.79 -1.31
N PHE A 393 18.92 33.38 -1.91
CA PHE A 393 20.25 33.81 -1.49
C PHE A 393 20.41 35.35 -1.54
N LEU A 394 19.82 36.01 -2.53
CA LEU A 394 19.83 37.49 -2.64
C LEU A 394 19.17 38.20 -1.46
N ARG A 395 18.37 37.49 -0.63
CA ARG A 395 17.86 38.06 0.62
C ARG A 395 18.97 38.41 1.62
N ILE A 396 20.12 37.73 1.59
CA ILE A 396 21.26 38.04 2.48
C ILE A 396 21.86 39.41 2.12
N PRO A 397 22.32 39.68 0.88
CA PRO A 397 22.84 41.00 0.51
C PRO A 397 21.79 42.11 0.66
N ILE A 398 20.52 41.84 0.35
CA ILE A 398 19.43 42.81 0.60
C ILE A 398 19.29 43.11 2.10
N ALA A 399 19.33 42.09 2.97
CA ALA A 399 19.29 42.31 4.41
C ALA A 399 20.52 43.07 4.93
N SER A 400 21.70 42.81 4.37
CA SER A 400 22.93 43.57 4.68
C SER A 400 22.83 45.03 4.25
N ALA A 401 22.33 45.31 3.04
CA ALA A 401 22.12 46.66 2.53
C ALA A 401 21.09 47.42 3.36
N ASN A 402 19.93 46.79 3.65
CA ASN A 402 18.91 47.39 4.51
C ASN A 402 19.44 47.71 5.92
N TYR A 403 20.24 46.81 6.51
CA TYR A 403 20.86 47.09 7.81
C TYR A 403 21.84 48.25 7.74
N HIS A 404 22.68 48.28 6.70
CA HIS A 404 23.62 49.37 6.45
C HIS A 404 22.89 50.72 6.31
N ASP A 405 21.85 50.77 5.50
CA ASP A 405 21.11 52.00 5.23
C ASP A 405 20.36 52.49 6.46
N LEU A 406 19.72 51.59 7.22
CA LEU A 406 19.10 51.91 8.51
C LEU A 406 20.13 52.36 9.56
N TYR A 407 21.34 51.79 9.54
CA TYR A 407 22.42 52.18 10.44
C TYR A 407 22.86 53.63 10.19
N LEU A 408 22.95 54.04 8.92
CA LEU A 408 23.31 55.40 8.54
C LEU A 408 22.17 56.38 8.70
N THR A 409 20.93 56.02 8.34
CA THR A 409 19.78 56.94 8.33
C THR A 409 19.18 57.14 9.72
N SER A 410 18.93 56.07 10.47
CA SER A 410 18.25 56.13 11.77
C SER A 410 19.24 56.03 12.94
N ILE A 411 19.27 57.02 13.83
CA ILE A 411 20.16 57.02 15.01
C ILE A 411 19.68 56.06 16.10
N ASP A 412 18.36 55.88 16.22
CA ASP A 412 17.75 55.03 17.24
C ASP A 412 17.80 53.53 16.88
N TYR A 413 17.94 53.22 15.59
CA TYR A 413 17.98 51.84 15.12
C TYR A 413 19.19 51.06 15.63
N ASP A 414 18.95 49.94 16.33
CA ASP A 414 19.97 49.04 16.89
C ASP A 414 20.98 49.76 17.82
N ASN A 415 20.57 50.86 18.44
CA ASN A 415 21.42 51.68 19.30
C ASN A 415 21.22 51.34 20.79
N VAL A 416 21.52 50.09 21.16
CA VAL A 416 21.35 49.58 22.53
C VAL A 416 22.66 49.17 23.20
N TYR A 417 23.78 49.34 22.51
CA TYR A 417 25.07 48.81 22.97
C TYR A 417 25.95 49.86 23.66
N ILE A 418 26.56 49.46 24.77
CA ILE A 418 27.51 50.26 25.55
C ILE A 418 28.93 49.95 25.08
N THR A 419 29.58 50.95 24.50
CA THR A 419 30.94 50.87 23.94
C THR A 419 31.98 51.39 24.93
N ASP A 420 33.27 51.19 24.64
CA ASP A 420 34.34 51.79 25.46
C ASP A 420 34.41 53.31 25.35
N TYR A 421 33.92 53.89 24.24
CA TYR A 421 33.78 55.35 24.16
C TYR A 421 32.70 55.84 25.13
N PHE A 422 31.58 55.13 25.26
CA PHE A 422 30.55 55.41 26.26
C PHE A 422 31.12 55.38 27.68
N LYS A 423 31.88 54.32 28.02
CA LYS A 423 32.51 54.16 29.34
C LYS A 423 33.48 55.31 29.65
N ARG A 424 34.27 55.74 28.65
CA ARG A 424 35.19 56.89 28.78
C ARG A 424 34.47 58.23 29.00
N ILE A 425 33.32 58.45 28.37
CA ILE A 425 32.49 59.65 28.63
C ILE A 425 32.02 59.63 30.08
N ASP A 426 31.54 58.48 30.54
CA ASP A 426 30.99 58.33 31.88
C ASP A 426 32.04 58.52 32.98
N GLU A 427 33.23 57.92 32.82
CA GLU A 427 34.35 58.09 33.74
C GLU A 427 34.78 59.57 33.85
N LYS A 428 34.81 60.29 32.72
CA LYS A 428 35.11 61.73 32.71
C LYS A 428 34.06 62.56 33.45
N ARG A 429 32.78 62.18 33.40
CA ARG A 429 31.70 62.87 34.15
C ARG A 429 31.76 62.54 35.63
N TRP A 430 32.02 61.29 35.97
CA TRP A 430 32.24 60.84 37.34
C TRP A 430 33.36 61.63 38.01
N LYS A 431 34.53 61.74 37.37
CA LYS A 431 35.66 62.56 37.88
C LYS A 431 35.32 64.05 38.05
N LYS A 432 34.32 64.55 37.32
CA LYS A 432 33.86 65.95 37.39
C LYS A 432 32.67 66.14 38.36
N ASN A 433 32.33 65.14 39.17
CA ASN A 433 31.14 65.13 40.05
C ASN A 433 29.84 65.52 39.32
N LYS A 434 29.73 65.19 38.03
CA LYS A 434 28.49 65.36 37.26
C LYS A 434 27.66 64.08 37.30
N VAL A 435 26.36 64.19 37.02
CA VAL A 435 25.48 63.03 36.86
C VAL A 435 26.07 62.08 35.82
N TYR A 436 26.24 60.82 36.23
CA TYR A 436 26.82 59.72 35.46
C TYR A 436 25.81 58.56 35.33
N VAL A 437 26.08 57.64 34.41
CA VAL A 437 25.16 56.57 34.00
C VAL A 437 25.53 55.21 34.59
N LEU A 438 26.79 54.82 34.69
CA LEU A 438 27.18 53.50 35.19
C LEU A 438 27.33 53.52 36.73
N PRO A 439 26.86 52.52 37.49
CA PRO A 439 26.31 51.23 37.06
C PRO A 439 24.87 51.31 36.51
N LEU A 440 24.54 50.38 35.61
CA LEU A 440 23.18 50.22 35.10
C LEU A 440 22.26 49.69 36.20
N LYS A 441 21.08 50.29 36.30
CA LYS A 441 20.01 49.85 37.22
C LYS A 441 19.40 48.54 36.71
N LYS A 442 18.80 47.72 37.60
CA LYS A 442 18.12 46.46 37.20
C LYS A 442 17.16 46.63 36.01
N MET A 443 16.40 47.72 35.97
CA MET A 443 15.46 48.06 34.87
C MET A 443 16.12 48.37 33.53
N GLU A 444 17.38 48.78 33.56
CA GLU A 444 18.17 49.17 32.39
C GLU A 444 18.99 47.98 31.87
N ARG A 445 19.37 47.06 32.75
CA ARG A 445 20.20 45.88 32.45
C ARG A 445 19.58 44.93 31.42
N ASN A 446 18.25 44.89 31.35
CA ASN A 446 17.52 44.10 30.34
C ASN A 446 17.39 44.80 28.98
N ARG A 447 17.76 46.09 28.86
CA ARG A 447 17.63 46.88 27.64
C ARG A 447 18.97 47.22 26.99
N TYR A 448 19.98 47.54 27.80
CA TYR A 448 21.30 47.93 27.30
C TYR A 448 22.32 46.81 27.49
N ILE A 449 23.14 46.60 26.48
CA ILE A 449 24.06 45.44 26.40
C ILE A 449 25.49 45.98 26.26
N ASP A 450 26.43 45.47 27.06
CA ASP A 450 27.85 45.73 26.81
C ASP A 450 28.29 44.99 25.55
N VAL A 451 28.90 45.70 24.60
CA VAL A 451 29.33 45.14 23.30
C VAL A 451 30.23 43.92 23.48
N HIS A 452 31.08 43.92 24.50
CA HIS A 452 32.07 42.86 24.74
C HIS A 452 31.55 41.77 25.68
N SER A 453 30.35 41.92 26.24
CA SER A 453 29.76 40.88 27.07
C SER A 453 29.46 39.64 26.23
N THR A 454 29.97 38.49 26.66
CA THR A 454 29.65 37.18 26.05
C THR A 454 28.41 36.53 26.68
N SER A 455 27.83 37.16 27.71
CA SER A 455 26.67 36.60 28.39
C SER A 455 25.40 36.74 27.54
N TYR A 456 24.56 35.71 27.57
CA TYR A 456 23.23 35.74 26.97
C TYR A 456 22.27 36.51 27.86
N LEU A 457 21.52 37.43 27.24
CA LEU A 457 20.43 38.11 27.91
C LEU A 457 19.25 37.14 28.13
N PRO A 458 18.47 37.23 29.23
CA PRO A 458 17.33 36.34 29.45
C PRO A 458 16.31 36.34 28.29
N SER A 459 16.11 37.50 27.64
CA SER A 459 15.27 37.63 26.46
C SER A 459 15.85 36.94 25.21
N GLU A 460 17.17 36.90 25.06
CA GLU A 460 17.86 36.17 24.00
C GLU A 460 17.73 34.65 24.21
N ARG A 461 17.81 34.18 25.47
CA ARG A 461 17.64 32.76 25.82
C ARG A 461 16.24 32.24 25.49
N ASN A 462 15.20 33.00 25.84
CA ASN A 462 13.82 32.60 25.53
C ASN A 462 13.58 32.53 24.02
N LYS A 463 14.10 33.52 23.26
CA LYS A 463 14.04 33.50 21.79
C LYS A 463 14.80 32.32 21.19
N LEU A 464 15.97 31.99 21.74
CA LEU A 464 16.77 30.83 21.32
C LEU A 464 15.98 29.53 21.55
N LEU A 465 15.40 29.34 22.73
CA LEU A 465 14.60 28.16 23.07
C LEU A 465 13.42 27.99 22.11
N THR A 466 12.65 29.06 21.83
CA THR A 466 11.56 29.00 20.84
C THR A 466 12.06 28.62 19.43
N GLN A 467 13.24 29.10 19.03
CA GLN A 467 13.80 28.78 17.71
C GLN A 467 14.34 27.35 17.63
N ILE A 468 14.95 26.85 18.70
CA ILE A 468 15.40 25.45 18.80
C ILE A 468 14.19 24.51 18.72
N LEU A 469 13.13 24.77 19.47
CA LEU A 469 11.90 23.95 19.42
C LEU A 469 11.33 23.87 18.00
N LYS A 470 11.31 24.98 17.25
CA LYS A 470 10.87 25.00 15.86
C LYS A 470 11.76 24.15 14.94
N VAL A 471 13.08 24.24 15.08
CA VAL A 471 14.02 23.45 14.27
C VAL A 471 13.94 21.97 14.63
N MET A 472 13.74 21.63 15.91
CA MET A 472 13.53 20.25 16.34
C MET A 472 12.26 19.65 15.73
N LEU A 473 11.16 20.40 15.70
CA LEU A 473 9.93 19.96 15.05
C LEU A 473 10.13 19.70 13.54
N GLU A 474 10.83 20.60 12.85
CA GLU A 474 11.19 20.42 11.43
C GLU A 474 12.10 19.19 11.22
N ALA A 475 13.07 18.97 12.11
CA ALA A 475 13.96 17.80 12.05
C ALA A 475 13.18 16.50 12.24
N VAL A 476 12.21 16.46 13.18
CA VAL A 476 11.32 15.30 13.36
C VAL A 476 10.57 15.00 12.07
N THR A 477 9.98 16.00 11.41
CA THR A 477 9.29 15.78 10.12
C THR A 477 10.21 15.30 8.99
N ALA A 478 11.48 15.72 8.97
CA ALA A 478 12.43 15.19 8.00
C ALA A 478 12.81 13.74 8.34
N THR A 479 13.00 13.43 9.62
CA THR A 479 13.32 12.07 10.07
C THR A 479 12.20 11.08 9.75
N THR A 480 10.93 11.50 9.78
CA THR A 480 9.81 10.61 9.39
C THR A 480 9.89 10.22 7.92
N PHE A 481 10.24 11.13 7.00
CA PHE A 481 10.42 10.77 5.59
C PHE A 481 11.62 9.86 5.36
N VAL A 482 12.73 10.10 6.06
CA VAL A 482 13.92 9.23 6.01
C VAL A 482 13.59 7.82 6.54
N MET A 483 12.84 7.73 7.64
CA MET A 483 12.41 6.47 8.22
C MET A 483 11.45 5.72 7.28
N LEU A 484 10.47 6.41 6.69
CA LEU A 484 9.55 5.82 5.71
C LEU A 484 10.28 5.29 4.47
N ASP A 485 11.28 6.02 3.95
CA ASP A 485 12.09 5.55 2.83
C ASP A 485 12.88 4.28 3.19
N ARG A 486 13.46 4.24 4.39
CA ARG A 486 14.16 3.05 4.89
C ARG A 486 13.22 1.86 5.04
N LEU A 487 12.02 2.07 5.59
CA LEU A 487 10.99 1.03 5.71
C LEU A 487 10.55 0.51 4.35
N PHE A 488 10.36 1.38 3.35
CA PHE A 488 10.03 0.98 1.98
C PHE A 488 11.13 0.11 1.35
N TYR A 489 12.39 0.49 1.54
CA TYR A 489 13.53 -0.30 1.09
C TYR A 489 13.55 -1.68 1.75
N GLU A 490 13.41 -1.75 3.07
CA GLU A 490 13.43 -3.01 3.82
C GLU A 490 12.26 -3.92 3.45
N ALA A 491 11.04 -3.37 3.30
CA ALA A 491 9.88 -4.13 2.86
C ALA A 491 10.09 -4.76 1.47
N LEU A 492 10.62 -4.02 0.51
CA LEU A 492 10.94 -4.55 -0.81
C LEU A 492 12.08 -5.57 -0.79
N ASP A 493 13.05 -5.42 0.10
CA ASP A 493 14.15 -6.37 0.24
C ASP A 493 13.68 -7.70 0.86
N VAL A 494 12.77 -7.68 1.82
CA VAL A 494 12.12 -8.89 2.35
C VAL A 494 11.38 -9.63 1.24
N VAL A 495 10.61 -8.93 0.40
CA VAL A 495 9.92 -9.54 -0.75
C VAL A 495 10.93 -10.12 -1.74
N ARG A 496 12.05 -9.43 -1.97
CA ARG A 496 13.13 -9.92 -2.84
C ARG A 496 13.73 -11.24 -2.35
N GLN A 497 13.98 -11.36 -1.05
CA GLN A 497 14.56 -12.57 -0.46
C GLN A 497 13.65 -13.78 -0.65
N HIS A 498 12.36 -13.64 -0.34
CA HIS A 498 11.38 -14.73 -0.52
C HIS A 498 11.17 -15.11 -2.00
N ALA A 499 11.15 -14.13 -2.90
CA ALA A 499 11.00 -14.38 -4.34
C ALA A 499 12.15 -15.21 -4.93
N LEU A 500 13.36 -15.11 -4.36
CA LEU A 500 14.53 -15.86 -4.79
C LEU A 500 14.54 -17.29 -4.24
N GLU A 501 14.04 -17.52 -3.02
CA GLU A 501 13.93 -18.86 -2.42
C GLU A 501 12.88 -19.74 -3.12
N GLU A 502 11.73 -19.16 -3.50
CA GLU A 502 10.61 -19.91 -4.10
C GLU A 502 10.86 -20.36 -5.56
N SER A 503 11.85 -19.75 -6.24
CA SER A 503 12.22 -20.10 -7.62
C SER A 503 12.87 -21.49 -7.77
N ALA A 504 13.23 -22.15 -6.67
CA ALA A 504 13.99 -23.40 -6.69
C ALA A 504 13.15 -24.69 -6.79
N THR A 505 11.85 -24.70 -6.48
CA THR A 505 11.11 -25.96 -6.32
C THR A 505 9.62 -25.87 -6.64
N LEU A 506 9.26 -25.94 -7.93
CA LEU A 506 7.96 -26.49 -8.32
C LEU A 506 8.18 -27.63 -9.31
N ASN A 507 8.80 -28.70 -8.82
CA ASN A 507 8.88 -29.97 -9.55
C ASN A 507 7.55 -30.71 -9.34
N MET A 508 6.62 -30.55 -10.28
CA MET A 508 5.45 -31.42 -10.35
C MET A 508 5.96 -32.82 -10.70
N GLN A 509 5.88 -33.77 -9.76
CA GLN A 509 6.39 -35.13 -9.94
C GLN A 509 5.67 -35.87 -11.07
N ASP A 510 6.44 -36.51 -11.94
CA ASP A 510 5.98 -37.34 -13.06
C ASP A 510 5.33 -38.64 -12.54
N ILE A 511 3.99 -38.75 -12.61
CA ILE A 511 3.29 -40.01 -12.34
C ILE A 511 2.96 -40.68 -13.68
N ALA A 512 3.71 -41.73 -14.04
CA ALA A 512 3.44 -42.55 -15.22
C ALA A 512 2.61 -43.78 -14.84
N ILE A 513 1.33 -43.81 -15.23
CA ILE A 513 0.42 -44.92 -14.91
C ILE A 513 0.32 -45.86 -16.11
N GLN A 514 0.66 -47.14 -15.92
CA GLN A 514 0.58 -48.21 -16.92
C GLN A 514 -0.54 -49.19 -16.54
N VAL A 515 -1.49 -49.40 -17.45
CA VAL A 515 -2.58 -50.38 -17.27
C VAL A 515 -2.16 -51.72 -17.88
N GLU A 516 -2.29 -52.80 -17.13
CA GLU A 516 -2.10 -54.17 -17.62
C GLU A 516 -3.45 -54.89 -17.80
N GLY A 517 -3.53 -55.82 -18.76
CA GLY A 517 -4.74 -56.59 -19.07
C GLY A 517 -5.22 -56.41 -20.51
N LYS A 518 -5.82 -57.48 -21.07
CA LYS A 518 -6.44 -57.51 -22.39
C LYS A 518 -7.96 -57.68 -22.22
N GLY A 519 -8.69 -56.57 -22.23
CA GLY A 519 -10.14 -56.54 -22.13
C GLY A 519 -10.70 -55.16 -22.45
N PRO A 520 -12.02 -55.03 -22.66
CA PRO A 520 -12.65 -53.74 -22.97
C PRO A 520 -12.42 -52.70 -21.85
N LEU A 521 -12.46 -53.12 -20.59
CA LEU A 521 -12.19 -52.27 -19.43
C LEU A 521 -10.73 -51.78 -19.36
N SER A 522 -9.76 -52.62 -19.69
CA SER A 522 -8.35 -52.22 -19.70
C SER A 522 -8.00 -51.34 -20.90
N SER A 523 -8.66 -51.54 -22.04
CA SER A 523 -8.59 -50.66 -23.21
C SER A 523 -9.12 -49.25 -22.88
N MET A 524 -10.27 -49.20 -22.21
CA MET A 524 -10.89 -47.96 -21.74
C MET A 524 -9.98 -47.17 -20.80
N LEU A 525 -9.48 -47.80 -19.73
CA LEU A 525 -8.57 -47.16 -18.78
C LEU A 525 -7.27 -46.69 -19.46
N ARG A 526 -6.75 -47.45 -20.43
CA ARG A 526 -5.55 -47.07 -21.18
C ARG A 526 -5.78 -45.82 -22.03
N LYS A 527 -6.94 -45.66 -22.66
CA LYS A 527 -7.28 -44.45 -23.42
C LYS A 527 -7.44 -43.23 -22.51
N ILE A 528 -8.14 -43.37 -21.38
CA ILE A 528 -8.30 -42.29 -20.39
C ILE A 528 -6.93 -41.83 -19.87
N LEU A 529 -6.08 -42.77 -19.44
CA LEU A 529 -4.77 -42.47 -18.85
C LEU A 529 -3.73 -42.01 -19.89
N ARG A 530 -3.91 -42.34 -21.17
CA ARG A 530 -3.03 -41.87 -22.24
C ARG A 530 -3.04 -40.35 -22.36
N GLU A 531 -4.19 -39.71 -22.18
CA GLU A 531 -4.29 -38.24 -22.28
C GLU A 531 -3.56 -37.53 -21.11
N PHE A 532 -3.51 -38.14 -19.93
CA PHE A 532 -2.75 -37.62 -18.77
C PHE A 532 -1.23 -37.83 -18.90
N ASN A 533 -0.80 -38.94 -19.51
CA ASN A 533 0.62 -39.26 -19.70
C ASN A 533 1.33 -38.41 -20.77
N ILE A 534 0.59 -37.65 -21.62
CA ILE A 534 1.16 -36.87 -22.74
C ILE A 534 1.63 -35.46 -22.31
N ASN A 535 1.16 -34.91 -21.18
CA ASN A 535 1.49 -33.56 -20.73
C ASN A 535 2.85 -33.42 -20.00
N LYS A 536 3.88 -34.11 -20.50
CA LYS A 536 5.26 -34.18 -19.96
C LYS A 536 6.14 -32.95 -20.23
N ARG A 537 5.58 -31.74 -20.35
CA ARG A 537 6.39 -30.54 -20.58
C ARG A 537 6.42 -29.67 -19.33
N ASN A 538 7.42 -29.93 -18.50
CA ASN A 538 7.85 -29.04 -17.43
C ASN A 538 8.33 -27.73 -18.06
N LYS A 539 7.45 -26.74 -18.12
CA LYS A 539 7.90 -25.36 -18.33
C LYS A 539 8.37 -24.87 -16.98
N MET A 540 9.68 -24.84 -16.78
CA MET A 540 10.29 -24.19 -15.62
C MET A 540 9.95 -22.70 -15.73
N VAL A 541 9.01 -22.23 -14.92
CA VAL A 541 8.58 -20.83 -14.92
C VAL A 541 9.54 -20.06 -14.00
N SER A 542 10.52 -19.36 -14.58
CA SER A 542 11.40 -18.47 -13.82
C SER A 542 10.67 -17.19 -13.43
N ASN A 543 10.84 -16.78 -12.17
CA ASN A 543 10.30 -15.55 -11.59
C ASN A 543 11.27 -14.35 -11.69
N ASP A 544 12.44 -14.51 -12.32
CA ASP A 544 13.54 -13.54 -12.30
C ASP A 544 13.15 -12.14 -12.80
N ALA A 545 12.21 -12.07 -13.76
CA ALA A 545 11.72 -10.81 -14.30
C ALA A 545 10.89 -9.99 -13.28
N CYS A 546 10.22 -10.67 -12.35
CA CYS A 546 9.32 -10.04 -11.38
C CYS A 546 9.99 -9.76 -10.03
N VAL A 547 11.27 -10.09 -9.85
CA VAL A 547 12.00 -9.81 -8.61
C VAL A 547 12.15 -8.29 -8.41
N PRO A 548 11.79 -7.74 -7.22
CA PRO A 548 11.97 -6.31 -6.92
C PRO A 548 13.44 -5.91 -6.89
N ARG A 549 13.72 -4.68 -7.34
CA ARG A 549 15.04 -4.06 -7.29
C ARG A 549 15.01 -2.86 -6.34
N PRO A 550 15.09 -3.07 -5.01
CA PRO A 550 14.99 -2.00 -4.04
C PRO A 550 16.17 -1.03 -4.17
N ARG A 551 15.91 0.28 -4.10
CA ARG A 551 16.94 1.33 -4.10
C ARG A 551 17.10 1.89 -2.70
N ALA A 552 18.31 1.74 -2.15
CA ALA A 552 18.69 2.39 -0.90
C ALA A 552 19.11 3.84 -1.17
N MET A 553 18.71 4.75 -0.28
CA MET A 553 19.17 6.13 -0.33
C MET A 553 20.68 6.21 -0.06
N PRO A 554 21.46 6.94 -0.88
CA PRO A 554 22.89 7.13 -0.65
C PRO A 554 23.19 7.83 0.68
N SER A 555 24.24 7.38 1.38
CA SER A 555 24.70 7.93 2.68
C SER A 555 24.93 9.45 2.66
N MET A 556 25.27 10.02 1.50
CA MET A 556 25.49 11.45 1.32
C MET A 556 24.27 12.31 1.71
N TYR A 557 23.04 11.83 1.44
CA TYR A 557 21.82 12.58 1.78
C TYR A 557 21.58 12.63 3.28
N TYR A 558 21.86 11.56 4.01
CA TYR A 558 21.78 11.55 5.47
C TYR A 558 22.71 12.60 6.09
N ILE A 559 23.97 12.63 5.64
CA ILE A 559 24.97 13.59 6.12
C ILE A 559 24.54 15.03 5.78
N LYS A 560 24.02 15.28 4.57
CA LYS A 560 23.55 16.61 4.16
C LYS A 560 22.34 17.09 4.95
N ILE A 561 21.36 16.23 5.21
CA ILE A 561 20.14 16.59 5.96
C ILE A 561 20.48 16.86 7.44
N TYR A 562 21.08 15.88 8.12
CA TYR A 562 21.38 16.00 9.55
C TYR A 562 22.52 16.98 9.83
N GLY A 563 23.54 17.02 8.97
CA GLY A 563 24.59 18.03 9.02
C GLY A 563 24.04 19.44 8.79
N GLY A 564 23.05 19.59 7.89
CA GLY A 564 22.34 20.86 7.68
C GLY A 564 21.58 21.33 8.93
N TYR A 565 20.83 20.44 9.59
CA TYR A 565 20.16 20.77 10.86
C TYR A 565 21.15 21.11 11.98
N LEU A 566 22.24 20.35 12.11
CA LEU A 566 23.31 20.65 13.05
C LEU A 566 23.93 22.03 12.78
N TRP A 567 24.15 22.37 11.51
CA TRP A 567 24.65 23.68 11.12
C TRP A 567 23.65 24.80 11.46
N ILE A 568 22.35 24.60 11.23
CA ILE A 568 21.30 25.55 11.66
C ILE A 568 21.35 25.79 13.18
N LEU A 569 21.49 24.72 13.98
CA LEU A 569 21.59 24.80 15.44
C LEU A 569 22.83 25.58 15.88
N LEU A 570 23.97 25.34 15.23
CA LEU A 570 25.20 26.09 15.48
C LEU A 570 25.03 27.58 15.14
N LEU A 571 24.41 27.91 14.00
CA LEU A 571 24.11 29.30 13.64
C LEU A 571 23.14 29.96 14.63
N LEU A 572 22.17 29.23 15.17
CA LEU A 572 21.28 29.72 16.22
C LEU A 572 22.04 30.09 17.50
N TYR A 573 23.00 29.25 17.90
CA TYR A 573 23.84 29.53 19.05
C TYR A 573 24.72 30.76 18.82
N ILE A 574 25.31 30.90 17.62
CA ILE A 574 26.21 32.01 17.28
C ILE A 574 25.47 33.34 17.02
N ASN A 575 24.17 33.30 16.70
CA ASN A 575 23.34 34.47 16.32
C ASN A 575 23.46 35.75 17.21
N PRO A 576 23.43 35.70 18.55
CA PRO A 576 23.58 36.92 19.36
C PRO A 576 24.96 37.57 19.19
N PHE A 577 26.00 36.79 18.98
CA PHE A 577 27.35 37.29 18.72
C PHE A 577 27.45 37.93 17.33
N THR A 578 26.76 37.38 16.33
CA THR A 578 26.76 37.98 14.99
C THR A 578 25.94 39.25 14.91
N LEU A 579 24.89 39.39 15.73
CA LEU A 579 24.17 40.65 15.91
C LEU A 579 25.02 41.75 16.55
N ARG A 580 25.99 41.39 17.40
CA ARG A 580 27.00 42.34 17.94
C ARG A 580 28.06 42.66 16.89
N LEU A 581 28.51 41.64 16.15
CA LEU A 581 29.52 41.77 15.09
C LEU A 581 29.09 42.73 13.98
N ARG A 582 27.82 42.72 13.54
CA ARG A 582 27.34 43.65 12.49
C ARG A 582 27.53 45.13 12.87
N ARG A 583 27.32 45.49 14.15
CA ARG A 583 27.56 46.86 14.63
C ARG A 583 29.05 47.19 14.64
N LEU A 584 29.89 46.25 15.08
CA LEU A 584 31.35 46.43 15.07
C LEU A 584 31.87 46.69 13.65
N ILE A 585 31.39 45.93 12.66
CA ILE A 585 31.74 46.14 11.25
C ILE A 585 31.35 47.56 10.79
N CYS A 586 30.10 48.00 11.03
CA CYS A 586 29.69 49.35 10.66
C CYS A 586 30.48 50.43 11.39
N SER A 587 30.83 50.22 12.67
CA SER A 587 31.60 51.18 13.46
C SER A 587 33.02 51.38 12.94
N TYR A 588 33.62 50.34 12.37
CA TYR A 588 34.94 50.39 11.75
C TYR A 588 34.95 51.27 10.50
N PHE A 589 33.94 51.13 9.61
CA PHE A 589 33.84 51.94 8.40
C PHE A 589 33.33 53.37 8.65
N TYR A 590 32.42 53.55 9.62
CA TYR A 590 31.72 54.81 9.87
C TYR A 590 31.94 55.32 11.31
N CYS A 591 33.18 55.61 11.67
CA CYS A 591 33.56 56.05 13.01
C CYS A 591 32.86 57.34 13.46
N THR A 592 32.70 58.33 12.58
CA THR A 592 31.99 59.59 12.89
C THR A 592 30.53 59.32 13.26
N ARG A 593 29.85 58.48 12.48
CA ARG A 593 28.45 58.11 12.75
C ARG A 593 28.30 57.31 14.04
N GLU A 594 29.26 56.44 14.36
CA GLU A 594 29.23 55.71 15.63
C GLU A 594 29.38 56.65 16.84
N LYS A 595 30.25 57.67 16.76
CA LYS A 595 30.39 58.66 17.83
C LYS A 595 29.07 59.41 18.09
N GLU A 596 28.38 59.85 17.04
CA GLU A 596 27.06 60.47 17.15
C GLU A 596 26.04 59.55 17.82
N ARG A 597 25.97 58.28 17.39
CA ARG A 597 25.07 57.27 17.96
C ARG A 597 25.34 57.03 19.45
N VAL A 598 26.61 56.93 19.84
CA VAL A 598 27.00 56.74 21.25
C VAL A 598 26.64 57.97 22.09
N LEU A 599 26.87 59.18 21.59
CA LEU A 599 26.52 60.43 22.28
C LEU A 599 25.00 60.57 22.45
N HIS A 600 24.24 60.26 21.39
CA HIS A 600 22.77 60.25 21.44
C HIS A 600 22.26 59.26 22.48
N LEU A 601 22.76 58.02 22.48
CA LEU A 601 22.40 57.00 23.46
C LEU A 601 22.72 57.45 24.89
N TYR A 602 23.89 58.02 25.13
CA TYR A 602 24.32 58.51 26.44
C TYR A 602 23.39 59.62 26.96
N ASN A 603 23.09 60.60 26.11
CA ASN A 603 22.20 61.71 26.46
C ASN A 603 20.74 61.25 26.65
N ASP A 604 20.27 60.29 25.85
CA ASP A 604 18.94 59.71 25.98
C ASP A 604 18.78 58.95 27.31
N ILE A 605 19.78 58.15 27.71
CA ILE A 605 19.77 57.47 29.01
C ILE A 605 19.74 58.50 30.16
N LEU A 606 20.55 59.55 30.09
CA LEU A 606 20.53 60.62 31.09
C LEU A 606 19.17 61.32 31.17
N LYS A 607 18.58 61.67 30.02
CA LYS A 607 17.25 62.30 29.96
C LYS A 607 16.18 61.39 30.56
N LYS A 608 16.26 60.09 30.30
CA LYS A 608 15.38 59.08 30.90
C LYS A 608 15.57 58.98 32.42
N ARG A 609 16.80 59.05 32.92
CA ARG A 609 17.09 59.07 34.36
C ARG A 609 16.55 60.30 35.07
N LEU A 610 16.64 61.48 34.45
CA LEU A 610 16.05 62.71 34.99
C LEU A 610 14.52 62.63 35.12
N ARG A 611 13.86 61.86 34.25
CA ARG A 611 12.41 61.64 34.28
C ARG A 611 12.01 60.33 34.97
N MET A 612 12.94 59.66 35.64
CA MET A 612 12.73 58.28 36.10
C MET A 612 11.61 58.17 37.13
N GLN A 613 11.51 59.10 38.07
CA GLN A 613 10.43 59.11 39.07
C GLN A 613 9.04 59.10 38.43
N LYS A 614 8.84 59.91 37.36
CA LYS A 614 7.59 59.90 36.59
C LYS A 614 7.35 58.56 35.90
N THR A 615 8.39 57.96 35.32
CA THR A 615 8.26 56.65 34.66
C THR A 615 7.99 55.50 35.64
N LEU A 616 8.57 55.56 36.85
CA LEU A 616 8.37 54.55 37.89
C LEU A 616 6.92 54.62 38.42
N ARG A 617 6.39 55.83 38.65
CA ARG A 617 4.98 56.03 39.00
C ARG A 617 4.03 55.51 37.93
N LYS A 618 4.25 55.86 36.65
CA LYS A 618 3.42 55.35 35.54
C LYS A 618 3.45 53.83 35.43
N LYS A 619 4.62 53.20 35.58
CA LYS A 619 4.75 51.74 35.63
C LYS A 619 4.04 51.11 36.82
N ALA A 620 4.16 51.72 38.01
CA ALA A 620 3.46 51.25 39.20
C ALA A 620 1.94 51.28 38.99
N VAL A 621 1.38 52.36 38.43
CA VAL A 621 -0.06 52.44 38.09
C VAL A 621 -0.46 51.30 37.16
N GLN A 622 0.29 51.07 36.08
CA GLN A 622 0.01 50.02 35.12
C GLN A 622 0.07 48.63 35.75
N ALA A 623 1.09 48.35 36.57
CA ALA A 623 1.26 47.07 37.24
C ALA A 623 0.17 46.82 38.30
N VAL A 624 -0.21 47.84 39.07
CA VAL A 624 -1.32 47.76 40.04
C VAL A 624 -2.64 47.47 39.31
N ARG A 625 -2.94 48.21 38.23
CA ARG A 625 -4.14 47.99 37.42
C ARG A 625 -4.17 46.59 36.80
N ALA A 626 -3.04 46.14 36.25
CA ALA A 626 -2.91 44.80 35.69
C ALA A 626 -3.12 43.71 36.75
N HIS A 627 -2.66 43.92 37.99
CA HIS A 627 -2.88 42.98 39.09
C HIS A 627 -4.36 42.86 39.47
N TYR A 628 -5.11 43.96 39.51
CA TYR A 628 -6.55 43.93 39.80
C TYR A 628 -7.41 43.40 38.65
N LEU A 629 -6.97 43.57 37.39
CA LEU A 629 -7.64 43.02 36.21
C LEU A 629 -7.29 41.55 35.95
N SER A 630 -6.12 41.12 36.42
CA SER A 630 -5.68 39.74 36.40
C SER A 630 -6.59 38.91 37.30
N GLY A 631 -7.35 37.96 36.74
CA GLY A 631 -8.17 37.01 37.48
C GLY A 631 -7.36 36.06 38.38
N GLU A 632 -7.97 34.94 38.79
CA GLU A 632 -7.28 33.96 39.63
C GLU A 632 -6.05 33.36 38.91
N ASN A 633 -4.86 33.63 39.44
CA ASN A 633 -3.58 33.10 38.97
C ASN A 633 -3.04 32.05 39.97
N LEU A 634 -2.05 31.26 39.55
CA LEU A 634 -1.33 30.31 40.42
C LEU A 634 -0.79 30.95 41.73
N LEU A 635 -0.43 32.23 41.68
CA LEU A 635 -0.04 33.00 42.85
C LEU A 635 -1.22 33.25 43.81
N SER A 636 -2.38 33.68 43.30
CA SER A 636 -3.56 33.93 44.14
C SER A 636 -4.12 32.62 44.72
N MET A 637 -4.06 31.51 43.98
CA MET A 637 -4.41 30.18 44.49
C MET A 637 -3.48 29.72 45.61
N ARG A 638 -2.15 29.93 45.48
CA ARG A 638 -1.18 29.65 46.54
C ARG A 638 -1.45 30.48 47.79
N MET A 639 -1.73 31.78 47.63
CA MET A 639 -2.00 32.68 48.76
C MET A 639 -3.33 32.33 49.46
N ARG A 640 -4.32 31.81 48.73
CA ARG A 640 -5.62 31.40 49.26
C ARG A 640 -5.58 30.05 49.98
N TYR A 641 -4.76 29.10 49.52
CA TYR A 641 -4.63 27.75 50.10
C TYR A 641 -3.16 27.37 50.40
N PRO A 642 -2.49 28.05 51.34
CA PRO A 642 -1.06 27.86 51.59
C PRO A 642 -0.72 26.44 52.09
N GLN A 643 -1.64 25.76 52.78
CA GLN A 643 -1.43 24.41 53.30
C GLN A 643 -1.45 23.32 52.21
N LEU A 644 -2.32 23.44 51.19
CA LEU A 644 -2.36 22.50 50.05
C LEU A 644 -1.38 22.87 48.94
N LEU A 645 -1.24 24.17 48.66
CA LEU A 645 -0.57 24.68 47.45
C LEU A 645 0.76 25.39 47.77
N GLY A 646 1.25 25.31 49.00
CA GLY A 646 2.52 25.93 49.41
C GLY A 646 3.74 25.46 48.62
N TRP A 647 3.73 24.20 48.16
CA TRP A 647 4.81 23.63 47.32
C TRP A 647 4.97 24.34 45.97
N LEU A 648 3.91 25.00 45.45
CA LEU A 648 3.96 25.81 44.23
C LEU A 648 4.98 26.96 44.35
N GLY A 649 5.38 27.34 45.56
CA GLY A 649 6.47 28.31 45.78
C GLY A 649 7.81 27.93 45.13
N LYS A 650 8.01 26.66 44.74
CA LYS A 650 9.18 26.23 43.94
C LYS A 650 9.15 26.74 42.49
N LEU A 651 7.98 27.05 41.95
CA LEU A 651 7.77 27.53 40.58
C LEU A 651 7.99 29.06 40.52
N SER A 652 8.52 29.59 39.42
CA SER A 652 8.66 31.06 39.22
C SER A 652 7.32 31.78 39.03
N VAL A 653 6.31 31.09 38.50
CA VAL A 653 4.99 31.66 38.19
C VAL A 653 4.14 31.88 39.43
N ALA A 654 4.36 31.11 40.49
CA ALA A 654 3.61 31.18 41.75
C ALA A 654 4.38 31.89 42.89
N ARG A 655 5.41 32.67 42.55
CA ARG A 655 6.18 33.52 43.48
C ARG A 655 5.82 34.98 43.29
N MET A 656 5.98 35.76 44.36
CA MET A 656 5.75 37.21 44.31
C MET A 656 6.71 37.86 43.32
N LYS A 657 6.24 38.93 42.67
CA LYS A 657 7.03 39.71 41.71
C LYS A 657 7.17 41.14 42.20
N CYS A 658 8.33 41.74 41.97
CA CYS A 658 8.54 43.15 42.28
C CYS A 658 7.60 44.03 41.43
N LEU A 659 6.91 44.99 42.06
CA LEU A 659 5.93 45.85 41.38
C LEU A 659 6.51 46.61 40.17
N ILE A 660 7.79 47.00 40.25
CA ILE A 660 8.45 47.83 39.23
C ILE A 660 9.20 46.99 38.19
N CYS A 661 10.06 46.07 38.63
CA CYS A 661 10.96 45.32 37.74
C CYS A 661 10.45 43.96 37.30
N GLU A 662 9.34 43.49 37.87
CA GLU A 662 8.74 42.17 37.63
C GLU A 662 9.68 40.99 37.88
N GLU A 663 10.82 41.22 38.53
CA GLU A 663 11.71 40.17 39.01
C GLU A 663 10.94 39.29 39.99
N THR A 664 11.13 37.97 39.91
CA THR A 664 10.52 37.02 40.84
C THR A 664 11.36 36.89 42.08
N GLU A 665 10.71 36.79 43.24
CA GLU A 665 11.34 36.50 44.53
C GLU A 665 12.30 35.29 44.43
N PRO A 666 13.53 35.36 44.94
CA PRO A 666 14.51 34.27 44.85
C PRO A 666 14.04 33.00 45.58
N LYS A 667 14.50 31.82 45.15
CA LYS A 667 14.08 30.52 45.74
C LYS A 667 14.61 30.33 47.17
N TYR A 668 15.76 30.91 47.46
CA TYR A 668 16.40 30.89 48.77
C TYR A 668 16.71 32.34 49.14
N ALA A 669 16.34 32.75 50.35
CA ALA A 669 16.70 34.05 50.87
C ALA A 669 18.22 34.07 51.13
N THR A 670 18.99 34.52 50.16
CA THR A 670 20.40 34.87 50.38
C THR A 670 20.48 36.15 51.19
N SER A 671 21.40 36.24 52.14
CA SER A 671 21.62 37.40 53.03
C SER A 671 21.86 38.75 52.34
N ILE A 672 22.05 38.75 51.02
CA ILE A 672 22.38 39.92 50.19
C ILE A 672 21.13 40.56 49.54
N GLU A 673 20.01 39.83 49.39
CA GLU A 673 18.83 40.31 48.66
C GLU A 673 17.60 40.40 49.57
N VAL A 674 17.45 41.56 50.23
CA VAL A 674 16.27 41.87 51.05
C VAL A 674 15.10 42.28 50.15
N TRP A 675 13.95 41.64 50.36
CA TRP A 675 12.68 42.01 49.73
C TRP A 675 11.84 42.82 50.69
N HIS A 676 11.29 43.93 50.22
CA HIS A 676 10.52 44.87 51.02
C HIS A 676 9.05 44.75 50.70
N SER A 677 8.23 44.47 51.72
CA SER A 677 6.77 44.55 51.66
C SER A 677 6.28 45.92 52.11
N CYS A 678 5.08 46.31 51.66
CA CYS A 678 4.47 47.54 52.14
C CYS A 678 4.10 47.42 53.63
N VAL A 679 4.18 48.54 54.35
CA VAL A 679 3.79 48.65 55.78
C VAL A 679 2.27 48.47 55.96
N SER A 680 1.47 48.79 54.93
CA SER A 680 0.02 48.60 54.96
C SER A 680 -0.34 47.13 54.81
N THR A 681 -1.05 46.58 55.80
CA THR A 681 -1.49 45.17 55.85
C THR A 681 -2.44 44.79 54.70
N ARG A 682 -3.06 45.76 54.04
CA ARG A 682 -3.97 45.53 52.90
C ARG A 682 -3.27 45.57 51.54
N CYS A 683 -1.98 45.93 51.48
CA CYS A 683 -1.25 46.07 50.23
C CYS A 683 -0.47 44.79 49.90
N PRO A 684 -0.83 44.03 48.85
CA PRO A 684 -0.15 42.78 48.51
C PRO A 684 1.15 42.97 47.72
N PHE A 685 1.62 44.19 47.50
CA PHE A 685 2.75 44.46 46.62
C PHE A 685 4.10 44.39 47.35
N VAL A 686 5.11 43.85 46.65
CA VAL A 686 6.49 43.74 47.13
C VAL A 686 7.47 44.42 46.18
N TYR A 687 8.64 44.81 46.72
CA TYR A 687 9.72 45.45 45.99
C TYR A 687 11.04 44.73 46.23
N CYS A 688 11.89 44.65 45.21
CA CYS A 688 13.30 44.29 45.41
C CYS A 688 14.07 45.47 46.01
N ASN A 689 15.19 45.20 46.67
CA ASN A 689 15.99 46.22 47.37
C ASN A 689 16.34 47.44 46.51
N GLU A 690 16.82 47.24 45.27
CA GLU A 690 17.17 48.35 44.37
C GLU A 690 15.96 49.22 44.03
N CYS A 691 14.83 48.60 43.68
CA CYS A 691 13.62 49.35 43.34
C CYS A 691 13.03 50.09 44.55
N TRP A 692 13.16 49.53 45.76
CA TRP A 692 12.70 50.18 46.98
C TRP A 692 13.47 51.47 47.27
N VAL A 693 14.81 51.43 47.16
CA VAL A 693 15.68 52.60 47.34
C VAL A 693 15.41 53.66 46.27
N GLU A 694 15.21 53.26 45.02
CA GLU A 694 14.97 54.20 43.90
C GLU A 694 13.67 55.00 44.01
N VAL A 695 12.67 54.43 44.67
CA VAL A 695 11.38 55.06 44.89
C VAL A 695 11.42 56.02 46.10
N GLY A 696 12.49 56.00 46.89
CA GLY A 696 12.60 56.78 48.11
C GLY A 696 12.07 56.06 49.35
N SER A 697 12.08 54.72 49.35
CA SER A 697 11.61 53.89 50.47
C SER A 697 10.15 54.10 50.86
N GLN A 698 9.30 54.42 49.88
CA GLN A 698 7.85 54.58 50.05
C GLN A 698 7.11 53.67 49.06
N CYS A 699 5.97 53.12 49.46
CA CYS A 699 5.18 52.25 48.57
C CYS A 699 4.35 53.10 47.59
N LEU A 700 4.69 53.04 46.29
CA LEU A 700 3.94 53.73 45.24
C LEU A 700 2.48 53.27 45.14
N ALA A 701 2.18 52.00 45.44
CA ALA A 701 0.81 51.49 45.34
C ALA A 701 -0.12 52.06 46.44
N CYS A 702 0.44 52.61 47.52
CA CYS A 702 -0.31 53.25 48.60
C CYS A 702 -0.21 54.77 48.56
N ASP A 703 0.52 55.35 47.60
CA ASP A 703 0.66 56.80 47.44
C ASP A 703 -0.68 57.37 46.90
N PRO A 704 -1.39 58.24 47.64
CA PRO A 704 -2.66 58.80 47.18
C PRO A 704 -2.52 59.62 45.90
N ALA A 705 -1.33 60.20 45.64
CA ALA A 705 -1.04 60.90 44.39
C ALA A 705 -0.99 59.96 43.16
N LEU A 706 -0.92 58.64 43.37
CA LEU A 706 -0.95 57.65 42.30
C LEU A 706 -2.35 57.52 41.67
N ALA A 707 -3.41 57.73 42.45
CA ALA A 707 -4.80 57.71 41.98
C ALA A 707 -5.13 58.93 41.10
N GLU A 708 -4.56 60.10 41.42
CA GLU A 708 -4.71 61.31 40.58
C GLU A 708 -4.02 61.14 39.21
N LEU A 709 -2.90 60.41 39.15
CA LEU A 709 -2.20 60.12 37.89
C LEU A 709 -2.95 59.12 36.99
N SER A 710 -3.78 58.23 37.54
CA SER A 710 -4.58 57.29 36.72
C SER A 710 -5.70 57.97 35.94
N ASP A 711 -6.20 59.11 36.43
CA ASP A 711 -7.28 59.86 35.80
C ASP A 711 -6.77 60.87 34.75
N VAL A 712 -5.52 61.35 34.91
CA VAL A 712 -4.89 62.31 33.98
C VAL A 712 -4.25 61.62 32.76
N ASP A 713 -3.71 60.40 32.92
CA ASP A 713 -3.07 59.65 31.81
C ASP A 713 -4.08 59.04 30.80
N SER A 714 -5.40 59.14 31.04
CA SER A 714 -6.42 58.89 30.00
C SER A 714 -6.46 59.96 28.91
N LEU A 715 -5.79 61.11 29.10
CA LEU A 715 -5.96 62.29 28.24
C LEU A 715 -4.70 62.87 27.57
N SER A 716 -3.48 62.35 27.78
CA SER A 716 -2.35 62.83 26.96
C SER A 716 -1.17 61.85 26.86
N ASP A 717 -0.56 61.85 25.67
CA ASP A 717 0.68 61.18 25.26
C ASP A 717 0.58 59.72 24.82
N ASN A 718 -0.21 59.48 23.77
CA ASN A 718 0.08 58.49 22.74
C ASN A 718 -0.41 58.97 21.36
N ASN A 719 0.20 60.03 20.82
CA ASN A 719 0.50 59.98 19.40
C ASN A 719 1.96 59.52 19.29
N PRO A 720 2.25 58.30 18.81
CA PRO A 720 3.59 58.04 18.30
C PRO A 720 3.88 59.09 17.21
N PRO A 721 5.14 59.52 16.99
CA PRO A 721 5.44 60.16 15.73
C PRO A 721 4.98 59.20 14.64
N ARG A 722 4.00 59.64 13.84
CA ARG A 722 3.72 59.01 12.55
C ARG A 722 5.06 59.03 11.81
N TYR A 723 5.64 57.85 11.64
CA TYR A 723 6.54 57.58 10.53
C TYR A 723 5.77 57.81 9.22
#